data_AF-A0A2W2HNT7-F1
#
_entry.id   AF-A0A2W2HNT7-F1
#
_cell.length_a   1.000
_cell.length_b   1.000
_cell.length_c   1.000
_cell.angle_alpha   90.00
_cell.angle_beta   90.00
_cell.angle_gamma   90.00
#
_symmetry.space_group_name_H-M   'P 1'
#
loop_
_entity.id
_entity.type
_entity.pdbx_description
1 polymer ?
#
loop_
_entity_poly.entity_id
_entity_poly.type
_entity_poly.pdbx_seq_one_letter_code
_entity_poly.pdbx_strand_id
1 'polypeptide(L)'
;MGASSHPPAATTLAGPAAAAGSRVETFHTERPVAPGVEIDSIDTLDPRGWQRSDALTIDLKRGNTVGYLDTGEVAATGKITEMADKAGAVAAVNGDFFDINNSGAPLGVAVQDGKLIKSPSADWNRAATIDAKGVGRVLDMLFEGTVALPRGERVKLDRLNATDLPQGGIGAYDSRWGAFSRTRAVPGVTQVTEALIRDGKVERVTPGAGEGEVPAGATVLLGREAAAAKLAALAPGDPVEITYRPRPSQDTGPARTAIGGRSLLVKDGAAQPADDTTLAARMALGFNADGTKMYLVTVDGNRTVNSRGASLSEMADRLVALGAHVGLEIDGGGSATMAVREPGAERVRIENEPNDGTERLVPNGLAIHRPKGSGRLHGLWVRPAVDPTVAPGTGPVAGGRPDRVFLGMTRTIAATGHDEVYGPAGAPRDIRWTATHGRAGGDGVFRAALPGTATVTARSGRVRGSVELEVLGPLARLDTTHPSVNIADASGKTAFGVVGYDQHGNSAPVEPADVRLEYDTALLAVEPGESGGYTISAKRPSGAALITVRAGGHTATVAVTVGVEKRVLADMSDGARWKAGSARGTAAVEPVAEGRTGPGLKLSYDFTKSTATRTAYAIAPQSLGLPGQTRAFGLSVYGHGRGEWTAFTVIDAAGKATSVYGPYITWQGWKEIEIPVPAGLPQPVSVSRFYTIELKADRQYTGDVLIDEVYAQVAPSIEAPEPDAVKDRLVSGELDRRDWRFAVMSDAQFVARDPDSPLVAGARRTLREIKAAGPEFLVIAGDLVDEASEADFQLAKRILDEELGGALPYYYVPGNHEVMGASIANFKARFGDTHRTFDHKGTRFVTLDTSLGTIRGGGFDQIERLRRALDEAARDDSIGSFVLIEHHPPRDPTPGKGSRLGDRKEAALVERWLADFQHRTGKGAAFVGGHVGTFHASRVDGVPYLVNGNSAKTPATEPGQGGFTGWTMFAVDPVSRLDRLAAKMLPFAGGPRWLTAQTRPHVDALTLTAPAELARGASAAVSAVVTQGGRQVPAAYPVGVAWSGGRTLHIGDPRTARGHHVAVFDPATGRLTARRPGTATLSVSVSGVSREATVKVR
;
A
#
# COMPACT_ATOMS: atom_id res chain seq x y z
N MET A 1 27.87 -3.27 28.84
CA MET A 1 27.02 -2.14 28.40
C MET A 1 25.89 -2.73 27.58
N GLY A 2 24.64 -2.45 27.94
CA GLY A 2 23.48 -3.18 27.44
C GLY A 2 23.04 -2.71 26.07
N ALA A 3 23.32 -3.51 25.04
CA ALA A 3 22.66 -3.39 23.74
C ALA A 3 21.21 -3.85 23.91
N SER A 4 20.26 -2.97 23.60
CA SER A 4 18.87 -3.35 23.39
C SER A 4 18.81 -4.26 22.16
N SER A 5 18.10 -5.39 22.24
CA SER A 5 17.84 -6.30 21.10
C SER A 5 16.78 -5.75 20.13
N HIS A 6 16.36 -4.51 20.33
CA HIS A 6 15.59 -3.70 19.42
C HIS A 6 16.11 -2.27 19.62
N PRO A 7 16.72 -1.60 18.63
CA PRO A 7 16.29 -0.22 18.46
C PRO A 7 14.75 -0.31 18.34
N PRO A 8 13.95 0.59 18.94
CA PRO A 8 12.58 0.72 18.48
C PRO A 8 12.59 0.71 16.94
N ALA A 9 11.47 0.41 16.29
CA ALA A 9 11.25 1.03 14.98
C ALA A 9 11.26 2.54 15.25
N ALA A 10 12.44 3.10 15.41
CA ALA A 10 12.75 4.48 15.27
C ALA A 10 12.44 4.69 13.80
N THR A 11 11.19 5.00 13.51
CA THR A 11 10.83 5.94 12.46
C THR A 11 11.48 7.28 12.83
N THR A 12 12.80 7.29 12.98
CA THR A 12 13.60 8.49 12.97
C THR A 12 13.70 8.84 11.51
N LEU A 13 12.82 9.73 11.07
CA LEU A 13 13.12 10.52 9.89
C LEU A 13 14.46 11.22 10.18
N ALA A 14 15.52 10.80 9.50
CA ALA A 14 16.81 11.43 9.65
C ALA A 14 16.70 12.92 9.25
N GLY A 15 17.34 13.80 10.04
CA GLY A 15 17.46 15.23 9.72
C GLY A 15 18.23 15.46 8.42
N PRO A 16 18.18 16.68 7.84
CA PRO A 16 18.34 16.87 6.41
C PRO A 16 19.78 16.71 5.95
N ALA A 17 19.98 15.87 4.93
CA ALA A 17 20.99 16.10 3.90
C ALA A 17 20.27 16.47 2.60
N ALA A 18 19.64 17.65 2.59
CA ALA A 18 19.18 18.26 1.35
C ALA A 18 20.39 18.90 0.64
N ALA A 19 21.01 18.16 -0.29
CA ALA A 19 21.39 18.65 -1.63
C ALA A 19 22.25 17.61 -2.39
N ALA A 20 21.60 16.82 -3.27
CA ALA A 20 21.87 16.66 -4.71
C ALA A 20 20.91 15.58 -5.25
N GLY A 21 19.74 16.02 -5.75
CA GLY A 21 18.62 15.16 -6.15
C GLY A 21 17.50 15.14 -5.10
N SER A 22 16.35 15.72 -5.45
CA SER A 22 15.17 15.90 -4.60
C SER A 22 14.55 14.56 -4.16
N ARG A 23 15.01 14.00 -3.04
CA ARG A 23 14.53 12.72 -2.49
C ARG A 23 14.16 12.91 -1.02
N VAL A 24 13.00 12.39 -0.65
CA VAL A 24 12.52 12.35 0.74
C VAL A 24 12.55 10.91 1.22
N GLU A 25 13.27 10.66 2.31
CA GLU A 25 13.17 9.40 3.04
C GLU A 25 11.86 9.40 3.85
N THR A 26 11.12 8.30 3.75
CA THR A 26 9.77 8.18 4.31
C THR A 26 9.65 7.05 5.33
N PHE A 27 10.60 6.11 5.29
CA PHE A 27 10.74 5.00 6.22
C PHE A 27 12.18 4.48 6.17
N HIS A 28 12.74 4.11 7.33
CA HIS A 28 14.03 3.42 7.46
C HIS A 28 13.98 2.46 8.64
N THR A 29 14.47 1.24 8.44
CA THR A 29 14.76 0.28 9.51
C THR A 29 16.12 -0.38 9.29
N GLU A 30 16.80 -0.68 10.39
CA GLU A 30 18.13 -1.32 10.41
C GLU A 30 18.12 -2.48 11.41
N ARG A 31 18.74 -3.62 11.06
CA ARG A 31 18.90 -4.75 11.98
C ARG A 31 20.17 -5.58 11.74
N PRO A 32 20.74 -6.19 12.80
CA PRO A 32 21.87 -7.10 12.65
C PRO A 32 21.42 -8.45 12.06
N VAL A 33 22.27 -9.02 11.21
CA VAL A 33 22.12 -10.39 10.65
C VAL A 33 23.20 -11.32 11.23
N ALA A 34 24.43 -10.85 11.33
CA ALA A 34 25.58 -11.51 11.96
C ALA A 34 26.59 -10.44 12.44
N PRO A 35 27.64 -10.76 13.21
CA PRO A 35 28.67 -9.78 13.55
C PRO A 35 29.33 -9.21 12.29
N GLY A 36 29.21 -7.90 12.08
CA GLY A 36 29.69 -7.24 10.87
C GLY A 36 28.80 -7.48 9.64
N VAL A 37 27.57 -7.95 9.80
CA VAL A 37 26.57 -8.04 8.72
C VAL A 37 25.28 -7.38 9.19
N GLU A 38 24.89 -6.29 8.53
CA GLU A 38 23.73 -5.47 8.85
C GLU A 38 22.87 -5.30 7.60
N ILE A 39 21.55 -5.23 7.79
CA ILE A 39 20.59 -4.93 6.73
C ILE A 39 19.84 -3.65 7.03
N ASP A 40 19.78 -2.79 6.01
CA ASP A 40 19.02 -1.55 5.95
C ASP A 40 17.86 -1.69 4.96
N SER A 41 16.72 -1.15 5.34
CA SER A 41 15.47 -1.18 4.58
C SER A 41 14.88 0.22 4.52
N ILE A 42 14.80 0.80 3.33
CA ILE A 42 14.51 2.23 3.15
C ILE A 42 13.41 2.43 2.10
N ASP A 43 12.42 3.27 2.43
CA ASP A 43 11.46 3.80 1.45
C ASP A 43 11.76 5.27 1.17
N THR A 44 11.92 5.60 -0.10
CA THR A 44 12.14 6.97 -0.56
C THR A 44 11.08 7.39 -1.57
N LEU A 45 10.77 8.69 -1.60
CA LEU A 45 9.94 9.32 -2.61
C LEU A 45 10.72 10.42 -3.31
N ASP A 46 10.68 10.45 -4.64
CA ASP A 46 11.25 11.52 -5.47
C ASP A 46 10.24 11.95 -6.56
N PRO A 47 10.56 12.92 -7.44
CA PRO A 47 9.64 13.36 -8.49
C PRO A 47 9.15 12.24 -9.41
N ARG A 48 9.94 11.19 -9.61
CA ARG A 48 9.60 10.05 -10.46
C ARG A 48 8.72 9.02 -9.73
N GLY A 49 8.70 9.02 -8.40
CA GLY A 49 7.80 8.20 -7.58
C GLY A 49 8.50 7.45 -6.44
N TRP A 50 7.78 6.53 -5.82
CA TRP A 50 8.25 5.74 -4.67
C TRP A 50 9.32 4.74 -5.06
N GLN A 51 10.26 4.48 -4.15
CA GLN A 51 11.23 3.38 -4.24
C GLN A 51 11.33 2.68 -2.90
N ARG A 52 11.32 1.35 -2.94
CA ARG A 52 11.69 0.47 -1.83
C ARG A 52 13.07 -0.12 -2.11
N SER A 53 14.01 0.05 -1.18
CA SER A 53 15.38 -0.46 -1.32
C SER A 53 15.85 -1.15 -0.07
N ASP A 54 16.56 -2.26 -0.23
CA ASP A 54 17.21 -2.99 0.84
C ASP A 54 18.72 -3.10 0.57
N ALA A 55 19.54 -2.93 1.60
CA ALA A 55 20.99 -2.96 1.49
C ALA A 55 21.61 -3.82 2.59
N LEU A 56 22.46 -4.77 2.21
CA LEU A 56 23.31 -5.54 3.12
C LEU A 56 24.73 -4.98 3.12
N THR A 57 25.23 -4.61 4.29
CA THR A 57 26.62 -4.23 4.51
C THR A 57 27.35 -5.37 5.21
N ILE A 58 28.43 -5.87 4.60
CA ILE A 58 29.21 -7.02 5.07
C ILE A 58 30.66 -6.62 5.31
N ASP A 59 31.13 -6.72 6.55
CA ASP A 59 32.54 -6.60 6.94
C ASP A 59 33.23 -7.96 6.83
N LEU A 60 34.07 -8.12 5.81
CA LEU A 60 34.80 -9.35 5.50
C LEU A 60 35.96 -9.61 6.48
N LYS A 61 36.43 -8.58 7.22
CA LYS A 61 37.46 -8.74 8.27
C LYS A 61 36.91 -9.34 9.57
N ARG A 62 35.58 -9.42 9.72
CA ARG A 62 34.92 -10.02 10.90
C ARG A 62 34.73 -11.54 10.80
N GLY A 63 35.43 -12.19 9.87
CA GLY A 63 35.36 -13.64 9.64
C GLY A 63 34.16 -14.06 8.80
N ASN A 64 33.45 -13.11 8.19
CA ASN A 64 32.40 -13.39 7.22
C ASN A 64 33.03 -13.81 5.89
N THR A 65 32.45 -14.82 5.25
CA THR A 65 32.91 -15.32 3.94
C THR A 65 31.76 -15.34 2.95
N VAL A 66 32.08 -15.12 1.68
CA VAL A 66 31.09 -15.12 0.59
C VAL A 66 31.34 -16.31 -0.31
N GLY A 67 30.37 -17.22 -0.37
CA GLY A 67 30.40 -18.42 -1.19
C GLY A 67 29.61 -18.26 -2.49
N TYR A 68 29.98 -19.04 -3.50
CA TYR A 68 29.16 -19.24 -4.68
C TYR A 68 27.98 -20.15 -4.34
N LEU A 69 26.77 -19.70 -4.67
CA LEU A 69 25.53 -20.41 -4.41
C LEU A 69 24.95 -20.93 -5.73
N ASP A 70 24.64 -22.22 -5.82
CA ASP A 70 24.03 -22.84 -6.99
C ASP A 70 23.24 -24.10 -6.65
N THR A 71 22.57 -24.66 -7.66
CA THR A 71 21.77 -25.89 -7.54
C THR A 71 22.63 -27.15 -7.48
N GLY A 72 23.90 -27.06 -7.89
CA GLY A 72 24.81 -28.18 -8.10
C GLY A 72 25.08 -28.48 -9.58
N GLU A 73 24.27 -27.90 -10.48
CA GLU A 73 24.40 -28.02 -11.93
C GLU A 73 24.35 -26.62 -12.57
N VAL A 74 25.15 -26.41 -13.60
CA VAL A 74 25.28 -25.14 -14.32
C VAL A 74 24.01 -24.85 -15.12
N ALA A 75 23.41 -25.86 -15.76
CA ALA A 75 22.19 -25.72 -16.56
C ALA A 75 20.93 -26.14 -15.77
N ALA A 76 20.81 -25.66 -14.53
CA ALA A 76 19.64 -25.84 -13.69
C ALA A 76 19.38 -24.57 -12.86
N THR A 77 18.11 -24.33 -12.50
CA THR A 77 17.69 -23.15 -11.73
C THR A 77 16.99 -23.55 -10.43
N GLY A 78 17.07 -22.69 -9.42
CA GLY A 78 16.48 -22.91 -8.11
C GLY A 78 16.14 -21.59 -7.43
N LYS A 79 15.44 -21.68 -6.29
CA LYS A 79 15.17 -20.51 -5.44
C LYS A 79 16.39 -20.15 -4.61
N ILE A 80 16.66 -18.86 -4.46
CA ILE A 80 17.74 -18.36 -3.60
C ILE A 80 17.52 -18.77 -2.16
N THR A 81 16.28 -18.72 -1.67
CA THR A 81 15.93 -19.16 -0.31
C THR A 81 16.29 -20.62 -0.05
N GLU A 82 15.91 -21.52 -0.96
CA GLU A 82 16.18 -22.96 -0.86
C GLU A 82 17.67 -23.28 -0.95
N MET A 83 18.38 -22.65 -1.90
CA MET A 83 19.83 -22.82 -2.03
C MET A 83 20.57 -22.28 -0.79
N ALA A 84 20.16 -21.12 -0.27
CA ALA A 84 20.77 -20.48 0.89
C ALA A 84 20.60 -21.32 2.17
N ASP A 85 19.40 -21.87 2.38
CA ASP A 85 19.12 -22.78 3.51
C ASP A 85 19.97 -24.04 3.42
N LYS A 86 20.08 -24.65 2.23
CA LYS A 86 20.94 -25.82 1.98
C LYS A 86 22.41 -25.51 2.23
N ALA A 87 22.86 -24.29 1.92
CA ALA A 87 24.22 -23.83 2.15
C ALA A 87 24.47 -23.37 3.60
N GLY A 88 23.43 -23.25 4.44
CA GLY A 88 23.55 -22.71 5.80
C GLY A 88 23.96 -21.24 5.84
N ALA A 89 23.56 -20.46 4.84
CA ALA A 89 23.88 -19.04 4.74
C ALA A 89 23.12 -18.20 5.78
N VAL A 90 23.68 -17.04 6.17
CA VAL A 90 22.96 -16.02 6.95
C VAL A 90 22.17 -15.05 6.10
N ALA A 91 22.66 -14.84 4.89
CA ALA A 91 22.03 -14.02 3.88
C ALA A 91 22.42 -14.57 2.52
N ALA A 92 21.59 -14.35 1.52
CA ALA A 92 21.89 -14.69 0.14
C ALA A 92 21.21 -13.72 -0.81
N VAL A 93 21.82 -13.54 -1.98
CA VAL A 93 21.26 -12.76 -3.08
C VAL A 93 21.40 -13.52 -4.38
N ASN A 94 20.54 -13.23 -5.36
CA ASN A 94 20.73 -13.71 -6.72
C ASN A 94 22.00 -13.14 -7.36
N GLY A 95 22.47 -13.82 -8.40
CA GLY A 95 23.76 -13.55 -9.01
C GLY A 95 23.68 -13.13 -10.46
N ASP A 96 24.22 -13.98 -11.31
CA ASP A 96 24.57 -13.69 -12.69
C ASP A 96 23.35 -13.58 -13.61
N PHE A 97 23.54 -12.89 -14.74
CA PHE A 97 22.60 -12.99 -15.85
C PHE A 97 22.67 -14.39 -16.46
N PHE A 98 21.57 -14.85 -17.04
CA PHE A 98 21.45 -16.24 -17.46
C PHE A 98 20.58 -16.45 -18.70
N ASP A 99 20.70 -17.63 -19.31
CA ASP A 99 19.95 -18.08 -20.49
C ASP A 99 18.50 -18.48 -20.10
N ILE A 100 17.75 -17.49 -19.61
CA ILE A 100 16.49 -17.61 -18.83
C ILE A 100 15.35 -18.37 -19.51
N ASN A 101 15.26 -18.35 -20.84
CA ASN A 101 14.20 -19.02 -21.59
C ASN A 101 14.68 -20.34 -22.23
N ASN A 102 15.79 -20.88 -21.76
CA ASN A 102 16.43 -22.03 -22.40
C ASN A 102 17.20 -22.87 -21.36
N SER A 103 18.53 -22.93 -21.41
CA SER A 103 19.31 -23.80 -20.52
C SER A 103 19.25 -23.39 -19.04
N GLY A 104 18.82 -22.16 -18.74
CA GLY A 104 18.89 -21.61 -17.40
C GLY A 104 20.32 -21.30 -16.94
N ALA A 105 21.35 -21.63 -17.73
CA ALA A 105 22.72 -21.50 -17.31
C ALA A 105 23.19 -20.04 -17.21
N PRO A 106 24.05 -19.71 -16.22
CA PRO A 106 24.62 -18.39 -16.08
C PRO A 106 25.50 -18.05 -17.29
N LEU A 107 25.68 -16.76 -17.59
CA LEU A 107 26.43 -16.30 -18.76
C LEU A 107 27.88 -15.95 -18.42
N GLY A 108 28.15 -15.43 -17.22
CA GLY A 108 29.48 -15.09 -16.74
C GLY A 108 30.26 -16.28 -16.19
N VAL A 109 31.38 -15.94 -15.55
CA VAL A 109 32.25 -16.91 -14.90
C VAL A 109 31.60 -17.45 -13.61
N ALA A 110 31.86 -18.73 -13.31
CA ALA A 110 31.55 -19.31 -12.01
C ALA A 110 32.82 -19.90 -11.39
N VAL A 111 33.26 -19.33 -10.27
CA VAL A 111 34.34 -19.89 -9.45
C VAL A 111 33.79 -20.18 -8.06
N GLN A 112 33.88 -21.44 -7.63
CA GLN A 112 33.42 -21.93 -6.34
C GLN A 112 34.60 -22.58 -5.61
N ASP A 113 34.95 -22.05 -4.42
CA ASP A 113 36.09 -22.49 -3.61
C ASP A 113 37.41 -22.65 -4.39
N GLY A 114 37.69 -21.68 -5.27
CA GLY A 114 38.89 -21.63 -6.09
C GLY A 114 38.87 -22.52 -7.33
N LYS A 115 37.80 -23.29 -7.55
CA LYS A 115 37.63 -24.14 -8.73
C LYS A 115 36.76 -23.44 -9.76
N LEU A 116 37.22 -23.45 -11.02
CA LEU A 116 36.43 -22.98 -12.14
C LEU A 116 35.32 -24.01 -12.43
N ILE A 117 34.07 -23.59 -12.28
CA ILE A 117 32.89 -24.41 -12.58
C ILE A 117 32.41 -24.16 -14.01
N LYS A 118 32.53 -22.91 -14.47
CA LYS A 118 32.13 -22.47 -15.80
C LYS A 118 33.02 -21.32 -16.27
N SER A 119 33.41 -21.36 -17.55
CA SER A 119 34.05 -20.22 -18.24
C SER A 119 33.01 -19.15 -18.63
N PRO A 120 33.38 -17.86 -18.67
CA PRO A 120 32.48 -16.82 -19.19
C PRO A 120 32.10 -17.09 -20.66
N SER A 121 30.86 -16.77 -21.00
CA SER A 121 30.38 -16.63 -22.37
C SER A 121 30.93 -15.35 -23.02
N ALA A 122 30.81 -15.25 -24.34
CA ALA A 122 31.25 -14.04 -25.06
C ALA A 122 30.63 -12.77 -24.45
N ASP A 123 31.44 -11.74 -24.21
CA ASP A 123 31.06 -10.45 -23.61
C ASP A 123 30.60 -10.49 -22.13
N TRP A 124 30.72 -11.63 -21.44
CA TRP A 124 30.34 -11.81 -20.03
C TRP A 124 31.55 -12.04 -19.10
N ASN A 125 32.67 -11.39 -19.41
CA ASN A 125 33.92 -11.59 -18.66
C ASN A 125 33.93 -10.87 -17.30
N ARG A 126 33.13 -9.81 -17.12
CA ARG A 126 33.18 -8.99 -15.91
C ARG A 126 32.58 -9.73 -14.72
N ALA A 127 33.30 -9.73 -13.61
CA ALA A 127 32.91 -10.48 -12.42
C ALA A 127 33.25 -9.73 -11.13
N ALA A 128 32.41 -9.95 -10.12
CA ALA A 128 32.79 -9.71 -8.74
C ALA A 128 33.59 -10.90 -8.25
N THR A 129 34.75 -10.64 -7.66
CA THR A 129 35.71 -11.66 -7.22
C THR A 129 36.07 -11.44 -5.77
N ILE A 130 36.21 -12.53 -5.02
CA ILE A 130 36.70 -12.51 -3.64
C ILE A 130 37.85 -13.51 -3.56
N ASP A 131 39.02 -13.03 -3.17
CA ASP A 131 40.21 -13.88 -3.06
C ASP A 131 40.22 -14.71 -1.77
N ALA A 132 41.21 -15.60 -1.65
CA ALA A 132 41.36 -16.44 -0.45
C ALA A 132 41.64 -15.65 0.84
N LYS A 133 42.03 -14.37 0.75
CA LYS A 133 42.25 -13.48 1.91
C LYS A 133 40.97 -12.71 2.29
N GLY A 134 39.88 -12.91 1.58
CA GLY A 134 38.62 -12.21 1.81
C GLY A 134 38.61 -10.78 1.28
N VAL A 135 39.45 -10.47 0.28
CA VAL A 135 39.45 -9.16 -0.38
C VAL A 135 38.61 -9.23 -1.65
N GLY A 136 37.59 -8.38 -1.71
CA GLY A 136 36.68 -8.24 -2.84
C GLY A 136 37.15 -7.24 -3.91
N ARG A 137 36.95 -7.58 -5.18
CA ARG A 137 37.31 -6.76 -6.35
C ARG A 137 36.31 -6.97 -7.49
N VAL A 138 36.22 -6.01 -8.42
CA VAL A 138 35.57 -6.19 -9.72
C VAL A 138 36.64 -6.27 -10.81
N LEU A 139 36.69 -7.38 -11.53
CA LEU A 139 37.73 -7.70 -12.51
C LEU A 139 37.09 -8.32 -13.76
N ASP A 140 37.81 -8.32 -14.89
CA ASP A 140 37.46 -9.23 -15.98
C ASP A 140 38.14 -10.58 -15.73
N MET A 141 37.35 -11.65 -15.75
CA MET A 141 37.76 -13.03 -15.57
C MET A 141 37.72 -13.72 -16.93
N LEU A 142 38.88 -13.97 -17.51
CA LEU A 142 39.04 -14.60 -18.82
C LEU A 142 39.27 -16.11 -18.67
N PHE A 143 39.18 -16.85 -19.78
CA PHE A 143 39.40 -18.30 -19.82
C PHE A 143 40.65 -18.64 -20.64
N GLU A 144 41.52 -19.45 -20.06
CA GLU A 144 42.66 -20.06 -20.76
C GLU A 144 42.52 -21.57 -20.70
N GLY A 145 42.42 -22.20 -21.87
CA GLY A 145 42.32 -23.64 -21.96
C GLY A 145 43.02 -24.21 -23.20
N THR A 146 43.50 -25.44 -23.08
CA THR A 146 44.19 -26.18 -24.14
C THR A 146 43.81 -27.65 -24.06
N VAL A 147 43.54 -28.24 -25.23
CA VAL A 147 43.42 -29.69 -25.42
C VAL A 147 44.65 -30.18 -26.18
N ALA A 148 45.40 -31.11 -25.61
CA ALA A 148 46.41 -31.86 -26.34
C ALA A 148 45.78 -33.10 -26.95
N LEU A 149 45.78 -33.18 -28.27
CA LEU A 149 45.32 -34.31 -29.07
C LEU A 149 46.51 -35.24 -29.40
N PRO A 150 46.27 -36.46 -29.91
CA PRO A 150 47.33 -37.36 -30.35
C PRO A 150 48.32 -36.70 -31.33
N ARG A 151 49.53 -37.27 -31.41
CA ARG A 151 50.63 -36.77 -32.27
C ARG A 151 51.15 -35.37 -31.93
N GLY A 152 50.87 -34.89 -30.72
CA GLY A 152 51.42 -33.62 -30.19
C GLY A 152 50.69 -32.36 -30.67
N GLU A 153 49.54 -32.51 -31.32
CA GLU A 153 48.72 -31.35 -31.71
C GLU A 153 48.08 -30.72 -30.47
N ARG A 154 48.24 -29.40 -30.31
CA ARG A 154 47.60 -28.64 -29.23
C ARG A 154 46.60 -27.67 -29.84
N VAL A 155 45.35 -27.78 -29.41
CA VAL A 155 44.25 -26.91 -29.83
C VAL A 155 43.73 -26.12 -28.65
N LYS A 156 43.21 -24.93 -28.93
CA LYS A 156 42.61 -24.08 -27.91
C LYS A 156 41.31 -24.73 -27.41
N LEU A 157 41.13 -24.74 -26.10
CA LEU A 157 39.82 -24.97 -25.49
C LEU A 157 39.19 -23.60 -25.27
N ASP A 158 38.02 -23.36 -25.87
CA ASP A 158 37.39 -22.04 -25.86
C ASP A 158 36.44 -21.83 -24.68
N ARG A 159 35.87 -22.93 -24.17
CA ARG A 159 34.81 -22.89 -23.16
C ARG A 159 34.84 -24.09 -22.21
N LEU A 160 34.32 -23.88 -21.02
CA LEU A 160 33.95 -24.89 -20.02
C LEU A 160 32.49 -24.64 -19.59
N ASN A 161 31.62 -25.63 -19.73
CA ASN A 161 30.21 -25.59 -19.30
C ASN A 161 29.46 -24.32 -19.78
N ALA A 162 29.59 -23.99 -21.06
CA ALA A 162 29.06 -22.75 -21.64
C ALA A 162 27.85 -23.00 -22.56
N THR A 163 27.05 -21.95 -22.77
CA THR A 163 25.87 -21.97 -23.66
C THR A 163 26.19 -21.50 -25.08
N ASP A 164 27.45 -21.13 -25.34
CA ASP A 164 27.94 -20.65 -26.63
C ASP A 164 29.28 -21.30 -26.95
N LEU A 165 29.51 -21.63 -28.22
CA LEU A 165 30.83 -21.98 -28.75
C LEU A 165 31.18 -21.09 -29.94
N PRO A 166 32.37 -20.45 -29.95
CA PRO A 166 32.81 -19.65 -31.08
C PRO A 166 32.97 -20.52 -32.33
N GLN A 167 32.85 -19.90 -33.50
CA GLN A 167 33.02 -20.57 -34.79
C GLN A 167 34.36 -21.33 -34.84
N GLY A 168 34.33 -22.60 -35.26
CA GLY A 168 35.49 -23.48 -35.29
C GLY A 168 36.08 -23.87 -33.93
N GLY A 169 35.41 -23.58 -32.81
CA GLY A 169 35.92 -23.78 -31.45
C GLY A 169 35.60 -25.12 -30.79
N ILE A 170 36.24 -25.38 -29.63
CA ILE A 170 36.03 -26.57 -28.77
C ILE A 170 35.56 -26.13 -27.37
N GLY A 171 34.55 -26.81 -26.84
CA GLY A 171 34.09 -26.65 -25.46
C GLY A 171 34.23 -27.95 -24.67
N ALA A 172 34.49 -27.83 -23.37
CA ALA A 172 34.49 -28.94 -22.43
C ALA A 172 33.21 -28.88 -21.57
N TYR A 173 32.57 -30.03 -21.39
CA TYR A 173 31.41 -30.21 -20.53
C TYR A 173 31.70 -31.35 -19.56
N ASP A 174 31.61 -31.09 -18.27
CA ASP A 174 31.77 -32.11 -17.24
C ASP A 174 30.43 -32.39 -16.55
N SER A 175 30.46 -33.19 -15.48
CA SER A 175 29.26 -33.53 -14.72
C SER A 175 28.57 -32.31 -14.09
N ARG A 176 29.23 -31.14 -14.02
CA ARG A 176 28.60 -29.90 -13.53
C ARG A 176 27.69 -29.27 -14.57
N TRP A 177 27.75 -29.65 -15.85
CA TRP A 177 26.79 -29.12 -16.84
C TRP A 177 25.34 -29.43 -16.48
N GLY A 178 25.07 -30.64 -15.99
CA GLY A 178 23.73 -31.17 -15.77
C GLY A 178 23.16 -31.90 -16.99
N ALA A 179 21.86 -32.17 -16.97
CA ALA A 179 21.19 -32.97 -18.01
C ALA A 179 20.81 -32.20 -19.29
N PHE A 180 20.97 -30.88 -19.31
CA PHE A 180 20.51 -30.03 -20.42
C PHE A 180 21.24 -30.35 -21.74
N SER A 181 20.54 -30.23 -22.87
CA SER A 181 21.10 -30.55 -24.18
C SER A 181 22.27 -29.63 -24.54
N ARG A 182 23.42 -30.21 -24.92
CA ARG A 182 24.61 -29.46 -25.33
C ARG A 182 24.48 -28.86 -26.74
N THR A 183 23.40 -29.20 -27.46
CA THR A 183 23.01 -28.55 -28.72
C THR A 183 22.89 -27.04 -28.58
N ARG A 184 22.53 -26.55 -27.38
CA ARG A 184 22.43 -25.11 -27.08
C ARG A 184 23.69 -24.32 -27.40
N ALA A 185 24.87 -24.93 -27.24
CA ALA A 185 26.15 -24.30 -27.49
C ALA A 185 26.51 -24.18 -28.98
N VAL A 186 25.82 -24.92 -29.85
CA VAL A 186 26.07 -24.99 -31.29
C VAL A 186 24.79 -24.79 -32.11
N PRO A 187 24.00 -23.72 -31.85
CA PRO A 187 22.69 -23.55 -32.47
C PRO A 187 22.84 -23.36 -33.99
N GLY A 188 22.08 -24.12 -34.78
CA GLY A 188 22.09 -24.03 -36.23
C GLY A 188 23.34 -24.56 -36.92
N VAL A 189 24.24 -25.24 -36.20
CA VAL A 189 25.47 -25.82 -36.76
C VAL A 189 25.23 -27.25 -37.19
N THR A 190 25.56 -27.57 -38.45
CA THR A 190 25.38 -28.93 -39.01
C THR A 190 26.58 -29.85 -38.76
N GLN A 191 27.79 -29.31 -38.70
CA GLN A 191 29.01 -30.08 -38.46
C GLN A 191 29.43 -29.98 -36.99
N VAL A 192 29.08 -30.99 -36.21
CA VAL A 192 29.30 -31.07 -34.77
C VAL A 192 29.81 -32.47 -34.40
N THR A 193 30.76 -32.54 -33.48
CA THR A 193 31.28 -33.82 -32.95
C THR A 193 31.47 -33.73 -31.45
N GLU A 194 31.05 -34.76 -30.72
CA GLU A 194 31.38 -34.98 -29.31
C GLU A 194 32.43 -36.08 -29.14
N ALA A 195 33.40 -35.85 -28.27
CA ALA A 195 34.31 -36.87 -27.76
C ALA A 195 34.21 -36.95 -26.24
N LEU A 196 33.76 -38.09 -25.70
CA LEU A 196 33.73 -38.37 -24.27
C LEU A 196 35.13 -38.83 -23.84
N ILE A 197 35.72 -38.10 -22.90
CA ILE A 197 37.05 -38.36 -22.34
C ILE A 197 36.91 -38.86 -20.91
N ARG A 198 37.58 -39.96 -20.57
CA ARG A 198 37.67 -40.51 -19.22
C ARG A 198 39.11 -40.91 -18.93
N ASP A 199 39.62 -40.55 -17.75
CA ASP A 199 40.99 -40.85 -17.32
C ASP A 199 42.06 -40.45 -18.36
N GLY A 200 41.86 -39.30 -19.02
CA GLY A 200 42.76 -38.78 -20.04
C GLY A 200 42.75 -39.53 -21.38
N LYS A 201 41.72 -40.35 -21.64
CA LYS A 201 41.58 -41.11 -22.89
C LYS A 201 40.20 -40.95 -23.50
N VAL A 202 40.12 -41.04 -24.82
CA VAL A 202 38.85 -41.06 -25.54
C VAL A 202 38.11 -42.36 -25.22
N GLU A 203 36.90 -42.25 -24.67
CA GLU A 203 35.99 -43.37 -24.44
C GLU A 203 35.09 -43.59 -25.67
N ARG A 204 34.54 -42.50 -26.21
CA ARG A 204 33.60 -42.53 -27.34
C ARG A 204 33.64 -41.25 -28.14
N VAL A 205 33.46 -41.36 -29.46
CA VAL A 205 33.24 -40.21 -30.37
C VAL A 205 31.89 -40.37 -31.05
N THR A 206 31.09 -39.30 -31.11
CA THR A 206 29.77 -39.30 -31.75
C THR A 206 29.54 -38.06 -32.62
N PRO A 207 28.89 -38.23 -33.78
CA PRO A 207 28.42 -37.10 -34.57
C PRO A 207 27.24 -36.41 -33.84
N GLY A 208 27.22 -35.08 -33.85
CA GLY A 208 26.21 -34.27 -33.18
C GLY A 208 26.53 -33.95 -31.72
N ALA A 209 25.83 -32.93 -31.19
CA ALA A 209 25.83 -32.65 -29.75
C ALA A 209 24.87 -33.62 -29.05
N GLY A 210 25.29 -34.11 -27.89
CA GLY A 210 24.55 -35.06 -27.09
C GLY A 210 23.66 -34.37 -26.05
N GLU A 211 22.83 -35.21 -25.43
CA GLU A 211 21.89 -34.83 -24.38
C GLU A 211 22.18 -35.63 -23.11
N GLY A 212 21.64 -35.17 -21.99
CA GLY A 212 21.78 -35.84 -20.70
C GLY A 212 23.11 -35.60 -19.99
N GLU A 213 23.19 -36.14 -18.78
CA GLU A 213 24.30 -35.93 -17.86
C GLU A 213 25.64 -36.45 -18.41
N VAL A 214 26.71 -35.71 -18.11
CA VAL A 214 28.07 -36.21 -18.29
C VAL A 214 28.43 -37.07 -17.07
N PRO A 215 28.84 -38.34 -17.25
CA PRO A 215 29.19 -39.19 -16.12
C PRO A 215 30.28 -38.58 -15.23
N ALA A 216 30.20 -38.82 -13.93
CA ALA A 216 31.24 -38.39 -12.99
C ALA A 216 32.64 -38.89 -13.43
N GLY A 217 33.63 -38.00 -13.35
CA GLY A 217 35.01 -38.27 -13.77
C GLY A 217 35.23 -38.27 -15.29
N ALA A 218 34.21 -37.99 -16.09
CA ALA A 218 34.33 -37.83 -17.54
C ALA A 218 34.16 -36.37 -17.97
N THR A 219 34.63 -36.04 -19.16
CA THR A 219 34.47 -34.74 -19.80
C THR A 219 34.14 -34.94 -21.27
N VAL A 220 33.07 -34.30 -21.75
CA VAL A 220 32.74 -34.23 -23.17
C VAL A 220 33.46 -33.04 -23.79
N LEU A 221 34.26 -33.28 -24.82
CA LEU A 221 34.71 -32.25 -25.74
C LEU A 221 33.70 -32.13 -26.88
N LEU A 222 33.10 -30.96 -27.03
CA LEU A 222 32.18 -30.61 -28.11
C LEU A 222 32.87 -29.66 -29.08
N GLY A 223 33.02 -30.07 -30.33
CA GLY A 223 33.61 -29.26 -31.39
C GLY A 223 32.58 -28.90 -32.45
N ARG A 224 32.71 -27.70 -33.03
CA ARG A 224 31.95 -27.28 -34.22
C ARG A 224 32.86 -27.00 -35.42
N GLU A 225 32.35 -27.26 -36.63
CA GLU A 225 33.03 -26.97 -37.90
C GLU A 225 34.47 -27.53 -37.92
N ALA A 226 35.50 -26.68 -38.04
CA ALA A 226 36.89 -27.11 -38.09
C ALA A 226 37.29 -27.95 -36.86
N ALA A 227 36.82 -27.59 -35.66
CA ALA A 227 37.05 -28.36 -34.44
C ALA A 227 36.31 -29.70 -34.43
N ALA A 228 35.09 -29.76 -34.97
CA ALA A 228 34.35 -31.01 -35.10
C ALA A 228 35.10 -32.04 -35.96
N ALA A 229 35.75 -31.59 -37.04
CA ALA A 229 36.58 -32.44 -37.89
C ALA A 229 37.79 -33.01 -37.15
N LYS A 230 38.42 -32.22 -36.27
CA LYS A 230 39.54 -32.68 -35.44
C LYS A 230 39.10 -33.73 -34.42
N LEU A 231 37.98 -33.50 -33.74
CA LEU A 231 37.45 -34.47 -32.77
C LEU A 231 36.95 -35.76 -33.46
N ALA A 232 36.42 -35.67 -34.68
CA ALA A 232 35.97 -36.83 -35.45
C ALA A 232 37.12 -37.77 -35.87
N ALA A 233 38.35 -37.27 -35.89
CA ALA A 233 39.55 -38.06 -36.21
C ALA A 233 40.08 -38.87 -35.01
N LEU A 234 39.50 -38.70 -33.82
CA LEU A 234 39.90 -39.42 -32.61
C LEU A 234 39.31 -40.85 -32.59
N ALA A 235 40.06 -41.79 -32.03
CA ALA A 235 39.62 -43.16 -31.79
C ALA A 235 39.56 -43.47 -30.29
N PRO A 236 38.67 -44.38 -29.84
CA PRO A 236 38.69 -44.86 -28.46
C PRO A 236 40.09 -45.35 -28.03
N GLY A 237 40.55 -44.89 -26.88
CA GLY A 237 41.88 -45.14 -26.32
C GLY A 237 42.94 -44.07 -26.61
N ASP A 238 42.67 -43.14 -27.53
CA ASP A 238 43.59 -42.02 -27.82
C ASP A 238 43.82 -41.14 -26.59
N PRO A 239 45.07 -40.74 -26.29
CA PRO A 239 45.37 -39.86 -25.17
C PRO A 239 44.90 -38.44 -25.46
N VAL A 240 44.17 -37.86 -24.52
CA VAL A 240 43.68 -36.48 -24.56
C VAL A 240 43.93 -35.81 -23.22
N GLU A 241 44.74 -34.76 -23.22
CA GLU A 241 45.00 -33.95 -22.03
C GLU A 241 44.20 -32.65 -22.12
N ILE A 242 43.35 -32.38 -21.12
CA ILE A 242 42.55 -31.17 -21.03
C ILE A 242 43.12 -30.32 -19.88
N THR A 243 43.57 -29.11 -20.20
CA THR A 243 44.08 -28.16 -19.21
C THR A 243 43.32 -26.85 -19.33
N TYR A 244 42.87 -26.29 -18.21
CA TYR A 244 42.23 -24.98 -18.20
C TYR A 244 42.38 -24.27 -16.86
N ARG A 245 42.26 -22.94 -16.88
CA ARG A 245 42.22 -22.10 -15.69
C ARG A 245 41.48 -20.78 -15.96
N PRO A 246 40.90 -20.14 -14.92
CA PRO A 246 40.51 -18.75 -15.02
C PRO A 246 41.76 -17.87 -15.04
N ARG A 247 41.72 -16.78 -15.82
CA ARG A 247 42.75 -15.72 -15.81
C ARG A 247 42.11 -14.37 -15.50
N PRO A 248 42.40 -13.77 -14.33
CA PRO A 248 41.98 -12.39 -14.06
C PRO A 248 42.72 -11.41 -14.96
N SER A 249 42.09 -10.27 -15.29
CA SER A 249 42.71 -9.19 -16.08
C SER A 249 43.83 -8.47 -15.35
N GLN A 250 43.94 -8.65 -14.03
CA GLN A 250 44.98 -8.12 -13.17
C GLN A 250 45.52 -9.23 -12.26
N ASP A 251 46.82 -9.22 -11.98
CA ASP A 251 47.44 -10.21 -11.09
C ASP A 251 47.07 -9.94 -9.63
N THR A 252 46.01 -10.60 -9.18
CA THR A 252 45.39 -10.44 -7.85
C THR A 252 45.42 -11.71 -7.03
N GLY A 253 46.11 -12.75 -7.51
CA GLY A 253 46.04 -14.11 -6.98
C GLY A 253 44.77 -14.87 -7.41
N PRO A 254 44.60 -16.13 -6.97
CA PRO A 254 43.43 -16.93 -7.32
C PRO A 254 42.17 -16.42 -6.60
N ALA A 255 41.10 -16.19 -7.37
CA ALA A 255 39.77 -15.94 -6.82
C ALA A 255 39.25 -17.20 -6.15
N ARG A 256 38.72 -17.08 -4.93
CA ARG A 256 38.00 -18.16 -4.25
C ARG A 256 36.55 -18.23 -4.73
N THR A 257 35.91 -17.08 -4.85
CA THR A 257 34.55 -16.93 -5.35
C THR A 257 34.58 -15.92 -6.50
N ALA A 258 33.92 -16.24 -7.61
CA ALA A 258 33.68 -15.29 -8.69
C ALA A 258 32.28 -15.48 -9.25
N ILE A 259 31.57 -14.36 -9.44
CA ILE A 259 30.24 -14.34 -10.02
C ILE A 259 30.16 -13.26 -11.11
N GLY A 260 29.50 -13.59 -12.22
CA GLY A 260 29.33 -12.69 -13.35
C GLY A 260 28.48 -11.46 -13.01
N GLY A 261 28.72 -10.39 -13.75
CA GLY A 261 27.88 -9.19 -13.77
C GLY A 261 28.07 -8.43 -15.08
N ARG A 262 27.37 -7.31 -15.24
CA ARG A 262 27.30 -6.60 -16.52
C ARG A 262 27.94 -5.21 -16.46
N SER A 263 27.20 -4.24 -15.97
CA SER A 263 27.58 -2.83 -16.02
C SER A 263 28.45 -2.46 -14.83
N LEU A 264 29.61 -1.85 -15.08
CA LEU A 264 30.42 -1.26 -14.01
C LEU A 264 29.70 0.02 -13.55
N LEU A 265 29.20 0.02 -12.32
CA LEU A 265 28.38 1.12 -11.78
C LEU A 265 29.21 2.13 -11.01
N VAL A 266 30.28 1.68 -10.33
CA VAL A 266 31.15 2.55 -9.54
C VAL A 266 32.60 2.23 -9.87
N LYS A 267 33.41 3.28 -10.04
CA LYS A 267 34.85 3.19 -10.23
C LYS A 267 35.53 4.33 -9.47
N ASP A 268 36.57 4.00 -8.72
CA ASP A 268 37.37 4.93 -7.93
C ASP A 268 36.52 5.79 -6.96
N GLY A 269 35.42 5.24 -6.44
CA GLY A 269 34.48 5.93 -5.54
C GLY A 269 33.48 6.85 -6.24
N ALA A 270 33.47 6.87 -7.58
CA ALA A 270 32.56 7.69 -8.37
C ALA A 270 31.58 6.83 -9.19
N ALA A 271 30.31 7.24 -9.20
CA ALA A 271 29.29 6.66 -10.07
C ALA A 271 29.69 6.80 -11.54
N GLN A 272 29.52 5.72 -12.30
CA GLN A 272 29.79 5.69 -13.73
C GLN A 272 28.52 6.04 -14.52
N PRO A 273 28.62 6.75 -15.65
CA PRO A 273 27.50 6.95 -16.55
C PRO A 273 26.92 5.60 -17.01
N ALA A 274 25.60 5.50 -17.02
CA ALA A 274 24.88 4.36 -17.56
C ALA A 274 23.83 4.85 -18.56
N ASP A 275 23.88 4.32 -19.78
CA ASP A 275 22.94 4.69 -20.85
C ASP A 275 21.54 4.11 -20.60
N ASP A 276 21.44 3.01 -19.83
CA ASP A 276 20.17 2.40 -19.46
C ASP A 276 19.46 3.20 -18.35
N THR A 277 18.47 3.99 -18.79
CA THR A 277 17.59 4.78 -17.93
C THR A 277 16.31 4.04 -17.53
N THR A 278 16.16 2.78 -17.94
CA THR A 278 14.97 1.97 -17.66
C THR A 278 14.81 1.77 -16.17
N LEU A 279 13.61 2.07 -15.67
CA LEU A 279 13.23 1.78 -14.29
C LEU A 279 12.81 0.31 -14.20
N ALA A 280 13.55 -0.46 -13.42
CA ALA A 280 13.29 -1.87 -13.19
C ALA A 280 13.61 -2.26 -11.75
N ALA A 281 13.23 -3.47 -11.35
CA ALA A 281 13.87 -4.09 -10.19
C ALA A 281 15.37 -4.25 -10.49
N ARG A 282 16.24 -3.88 -9.56
CA ARG A 282 17.69 -3.90 -9.76
C ARG A 282 18.37 -4.57 -8.59
N MET A 283 19.51 -5.19 -8.88
CA MET A 283 20.42 -5.75 -7.89
C MET A 283 21.82 -5.27 -8.25
N ALA A 284 22.59 -4.85 -7.26
CA ALA A 284 23.96 -4.43 -7.46
C ALA A 284 24.83 -4.84 -6.27
N LEU A 285 26.13 -4.95 -6.52
CA LEU A 285 27.12 -5.17 -5.48
C LEU A 285 28.26 -4.17 -5.59
N GLY A 286 28.96 -3.93 -4.49
CA GLY A 286 30.18 -3.13 -4.50
C GLY A 286 31.12 -3.46 -3.36
N PHE A 287 32.33 -2.93 -3.44
CA PHE A 287 33.35 -3.06 -2.41
C PHE A 287 33.94 -1.70 -2.08
N ASN A 288 34.32 -1.50 -0.83
CA ASN A 288 35.08 -0.31 -0.41
C ASN A 288 36.52 -0.34 -0.98
N ALA A 289 37.29 0.73 -0.77
CA ALA A 289 38.59 0.92 -1.43
C ALA A 289 39.63 -0.19 -1.15
N ASP A 290 39.63 -0.77 0.06
CA ASP A 290 40.54 -1.86 0.41
C ASP A 290 39.93 -3.26 0.19
N GLY A 291 38.71 -3.34 -0.36
CA GLY A 291 38.01 -4.57 -0.66
C GLY A 291 37.53 -5.36 0.56
N THR A 292 37.54 -4.76 1.76
CA THR A 292 37.25 -5.47 3.02
C THR A 292 35.83 -5.28 3.53
N LYS A 293 35.06 -4.41 2.89
CA LYS A 293 33.61 -4.33 3.03
C LYS A 293 32.95 -4.59 1.69
N MET A 294 31.87 -5.35 1.73
CA MET A 294 31.00 -5.62 0.60
C MET A 294 29.62 -5.01 0.85
N TYR A 295 29.02 -4.47 -0.20
CA TYR A 295 27.68 -3.91 -0.21
C TYR A 295 26.86 -4.69 -1.22
N LEU A 296 25.65 -5.11 -0.84
CA LEU A 296 24.66 -5.70 -1.73
C LEU A 296 23.40 -4.84 -1.65
N VAL A 297 22.90 -4.37 -2.78
CA VAL A 297 21.76 -3.44 -2.82
C VAL A 297 20.72 -3.97 -3.77
N THR A 298 19.47 -3.98 -3.33
CA THR A 298 18.31 -4.23 -4.18
C THR A 298 17.36 -3.02 -4.17
N VAL A 299 16.67 -2.81 -5.29
CA VAL A 299 15.52 -1.91 -5.39
C VAL A 299 14.39 -2.70 -6.05
N ASP A 300 13.23 -2.73 -5.40
CA ASP A 300 12.05 -3.42 -5.91
C ASP A 300 11.53 -2.75 -7.19
N GLY A 301 10.89 -3.53 -8.06
CA GLY A 301 10.55 -3.09 -9.41
C GLY A 301 9.14 -2.53 -9.59
N ASN A 302 8.87 -2.03 -10.80
CA ASN A 302 7.64 -1.34 -11.18
C ASN A 302 6.38 -2.22 -11.32
N ARG A 303 6.48 -3.53 -11.05
CA ARG A 303 5.34 -4.45 -10.94
C ARG A 303 4.87 -4.62 -9.50
N THR A 304 5.61 -4.05 -8.54
CA THR A 304 5.20 -3.95 -7.14
C THR A 304 4.37 -2.69 -6.92
N VAL A 305 3.51 -2.70 -5.91
CA VAL A 305 2.74 -1.50 -5.54
C VAL A 305 3.58 -0.45 -4.80
N ASN A 306 4.75 -0.86 -4.28
CA ASN A 306 5.54 -0.07 -3.34
C ASN A 306 6.73 0.66 -3.97
N SER A 307 7.11 0.32 -5.21
CA SER A 307 8.30 0.84 -5.86
C SER A 307 8.12 1.01 -7.36
N ARG A 308 8.70 2.08 -7.92
CA ARG A 308 8.78 2.35 -9.37
C ARG A 308 9.97 1.67 -10.04
N GLY A 309 10.85 1.00 -9.28
CA GLY A 309 12.16 0.56 -9.77
C GLY A 309 13.23 1.64 -9.75
N ALA A 310 14.45 1.26 -10.11
CA ALA A 310 15.61 2.13 -10.24
C ALA A 310 16.25 2.02 -11.63
N SER A 311 16.83 3.13 -12.10
CA SER A 311 17.82 3.11 -13.18
C SER A 311 19.20 2.67 -12.66
N LEU A 312 20.12 2.37 -13.56
CA LEU A 312 21.49 2.00 -13.18
C LEU A 312 22.26 3.14 -12.52
N SER A 313 22.03 4.38 -12.94
CA SER A 313 22.62 5.56 -12.27
C SER A 313 22.18 5.66 -10.81
N GLU A 314 20.91 5.39 -10.52
CA GLU A 314 20.42 5.39 -9.13
C GLU A 314 21.05 4.29 -8.28
N MET A 315 21.31 3.12 -8.87
CA MET A 315 22.03 2.04 -8.20
C MET A 315 23.49 2.42 -7.95
N ALA A 316 24.14 3.10 -8.91
CA ALA A 316 25.50 3.63 -8.73
C ALA A 316 25.57 4.65 -7.59
N ASP A 317 24.65 5.60 -7.54
CA ASP A 317 24.55 6.61 -6.48
C ASP A 317 24.37 5.96 -5.10
N ARG A 318 23.54 4.91 -5.01
CA ARG A 318 23.31 4.16 -3.77
C ARG A 318 24.58 3.42 -3.31
N LEU A 319 25.29 2.77 -4.23
CA LEU A 319 26.57 2.13 -3.91
C LEU A 319 27.61 3.15 -3.42
N VAL A 320 27.72 4.32 -4.07
CA VAL A 320 28.60 5.40 -3.64
C VAL A 320 28.21 5.90 -2.24
N ALA A 321 26.92 6.11 -1.98
CA ALA A 321 26.42 6.55 -0.67
C ALA A 321 26.74 5.56 0.46
N LEU A 322 26.78 4.26 0.16
CA LEU A 322 27.20 3.21 1.11
C LEU A 322 28.73 3.14 1.30
N GLY A 323 29.51 3.82 0.46
CA GLY A 323 30.97 3.86 0.51
C GLY A 323 31.67 2.89 -0.44
N ALA A 324 30.97 2.39 -1.48
CA ALA A 324 31.61 1.58 -2.51
C ALA A 324 32.63 2.41 -3.30
N HIS A 325 33.83 1.85 -3.46
CA HIS A 325 34.88 2.36 -4.33
C HIS A 325 34.83 1.73 -5.72
N VAL A 326 34.32 0.50 -5.81
CA VAL A 326 34.05 -0.19 -7.07
C VAL A 326 32.71 -0.93 -6.95
N GLY A 327 31.94 -0.99 -8.04
CA GLY A 327 30.58 -1.51 -8.02
C GLY A 327 30.13 -2.08 -9.36
N LEU A 328 29.31 -3.12 -9.31
CA LEU A 328 28.89 -3.93 -10.46
C LEU A 328 27.39 -4.21 -10.40
N GLU A 329 26.73 -4.10 -11.54
CA GLU A 329 25.37 -4.61 -11.76
C GLU A 329 25.38 -6.14 -11.84
N ILE A 330 24.49 -6.77 -11.08
CA ILE A 330 24.17 -8.20 -11.21
C ILE A 330 22.69 -8.34 -11.60
N ASP A 331 22.23 -9.56 -11.89
CA ASP A 331 20.91 -9.75 -12.52
C ASP A 331 19.78 -9.14 -11.67
N GLY A 332 18.89 -8.42 -12.34
CA GLY A 332 17.78 -7.68 -11.72
C GLY A 332 16.43 -8.25 -12.15
N GLY A 333 15.46 -7.36 -12.36
CA GLY A 333 14.11 -7.76 -12.79
C GLY A 333 13.47 -8.73 -11.80
N GLY A 334 12.76 -9.74 -12.30
CA GLY A 334 12.17 -10.78 -11.44
C GLY A 334 13.19 -11.68 -10.73
N SER A 335 14.47 -11.63 -11.10
CA SER A 335 15.54 -12.38 -10.43
C SER A 335 15.96 -11.73 -9.11
N ALA A 336 15.78 -10.41 -8.97
CA ALA A 336 16.21 -9.63 -7.81
C ALA A 336 15.59 -10.18 -6.52
N THR A 337 16.44 -10.84 -5.72
CA THR A 337 16.04 -11.50 -4.48
C THR A 337 17.12 -11.28 -3.42
N MET A 338 16.74 -10.70 -2.29
CA MET A 338 17.56 -10.61 -1.08
C MET A 338 16.90 -11.41 0.04
N ALA A 339 17.57 -12.47 0.47
CA ALA A 339 17.10 -13.34 1.54
C ALA A 339 18.04 -13.25 2.75
N VAL A 340 17.49 -13.12 3.94
CA VAL A 340 18.24 -12.87 5.18
C VAL A 340 17.62 -13.61 6.35
N ARG A 341 18.46 -13.99 7.31
CA ARG A 341 18.01 -14.55 8.57
C ARG A 341 17.69 -13.47 9.58
N GLU A 342 16.65 -13.69 10.36
CA GLU A 342 16.49 -13.01 11.65
C GLU A 342 17.45 -13.64 12.68
N PRO A 343 17.89 -12.87 13.70
CA PRO A 343 18.65 -13.41 14.82
C PRO A 343 18.02 -14.67 15.43
N GLY A 344 18.79 -15.76 15.45
CA GLY A 344 18.35 -17.04 16.01
C GLY A 344 17.46 -17.90 15.10
N ALA A 345 16.97 -17.38 13.97
CA ALA A 345 16.18 -18.16 13.01
C ALA A 345 17.02 -19.24 12.31
N GLU A 346 16.44 -20.38 11.93
CA GLU A 346 17.18 -21.43 11.19
C GLU A 346 17.30 -21.14 9.70
N ARG A 347 16.24 -20.57 9.11
CA ARG A 347 16.07 -20.36 7.67
C ARG A 347 16.07 -18.88 7.28
N VAL A 348 16.53 -18.58 6.07
CA VAL A 348 16.41 -17.23 5.50
C VAL A 348 14.95 -16.92 5.14
N ARG A 349 14.61 -15.63 5.08
CA ARG A 349 13.36 -15.11 4.53
C ARG A 349 13.68 -14.00 3.53
N ILE A 350 12.84 -13.84 2.51
CA ILE A 350 12.97 -12.75 1.54
C ILE A 350 12.67 -11.42 2.26
N GLU A 351 13.57 -10.44 2.14
CA GLU A 351 13.37 -9.08 2.70
C GLU A 351 12.62 -8.16 1.73
N ASN A 352 12.94 -8.27 0.43
CA ASN A 352 12.41 -7.40 -0.62
C ASN A 352 11.11 -7.95 -1.24
N GLU A 353 10.41 -7.18 -2.08
CA GLU A 353 9.20 -7.63 -2.78
C GLU A 353 9.55 -8.20 -4.18
N PRO A 354 9.43 -9.52 -4.42
CA PRO A 354 9.78 -10.10 -5.72
C PRO A 354 8.95 -9.49 -6.86
N ASN A 355 9.61 -8.98 -7.89
CA ASN A 355 8.95 -8.25 -8.98
C ASN A 355 7.98 -9.11 -9.82
N ASP A 356 8.12 -10.44 -9.81
CA ASP A 356 7.18 -11.36 -10.47
C ASP A 356 6.03 -11.81 -9.54
N GLY A 357 5.91 -11.23 -8.35
CA GLY A 357 4.95 -11.59 -7.29
C GLY A 357 5.35 -12.84 -6.49
N THR A 358 6.31 -13.62 -7.01
CA THR A 358 6.91 -14.77 -6.34
C THR A 358 8.42 -14.81 -6.64
N GLU A 359 9.18 -15.52 -5.81
CA GLU A 359 10.60 -15.73 -6.04
C GLU A 359 10.85 -16.50 -7.35
N ARG A 360 11.66 -15.92 -8.24
CA ARG A 360 12.04 -16.54 -9.51
C ARG A 360 13.11 -17.61 -9.31
N LEU A 361 13.06 -18.65 -10.15
CA LEU A 361 14.14 -19.63 -10.25
C LEU A 361 15.33 -19.02 -11.00
N VAL A 362 16.50 -19.00 -10.37
CA VAL A 362 17.76 -18.46 -10.91
C VAL A 362 18.86 -19.51 -10.81
N PRO A 363 19.91 -19.46 -11.66
CA PRO A 363 20.94 -20.51 -11.64
C PRO A 363 21.91 -20.41 -10.47
N ASN A 364 22.19 -19.19 -10.03
CA ASN A 364 23.21 -18.95 -9.02
C ASN A 364 22.97 -17.68 -8.20
N GLY A 365 23.80 -17.52 -7.19
CA GLY A 365 23.81 -16.37 -6.30
C GLY A 365 25.08 -16.31 -5.45
N LEU A 366 25.04 -15.44 -4.46
CA LEU A 366 26.07 -15.31 -3.44
C LEU A 366 25.47 -15.69 -2.08
N ALA A 367 26.16 -16.59 -1.38
CA ALA A 367 25.82 -16.96 -0.01
C ALA A 367 26.77 -16.26 0.96
N ILE A 368 26.22 -15.52 1.92
CA ILE A 368 26.98 -14.91 3.00
C ILE A 368 27.01 -15.89 4.16
N HIS A 369 28.19 -16.27 4.58
CA HIS A 369 28.42 -17.12 5.75
C HIS A 369 29.08 -16.31 6.86
N ARG A 370 28.68 -16.63 8.08
CA ARG A 370 29.27 -16.12 9.31
C ARG A 370 30.27 -17.13 9.89
N PRO A 371 31.14 -16.70 10.82
CA PRO A 371 31.91 -17.64 11.64
C PRO A 371 31.01 -18.68 12.33
N LYS A 372 31.52 -19.90 12.53
CA LYS A 372 30.79 -20.94 13.28
C LYS A 372 30.57 -20.46 14.72
N GLY A 373 29.31 -20.23 15.05
CA GLY A 373 28.89 -19.87 16.41
C GLY A 373 28.97 -21.06 17.36
N SER A 374 28.96 -20.75 18.65
CA SER A 374 28.98 -21.75 19.72
C SER A 374 27.70 -22.60 19.78
N GLY A 375 26.59 -22.13 19.18
CA GLY A 375 25.25 -22.70 19.37
C GLY A 375 24.74 -22.58 20.81
N ARG A 376 25.50 -21.94 21.69
CA ARG A 376 25.14 -21.69 23.09
C ARG A 376 24.42 -20.37 23.17
N LEU A 377 23.37 -20.36 23.97
CA LEU A 377 22.55 -19.18 24.18
C LEU A 377 23.39 -17.99 24.68
N HIS A 378 23.41 -16.91 23.90
CA HIS A 378 24.13 -15.66 24.18
C HIS A 378 23.18 -14.48 24.36
N GLY A 379 22.11 -14.42 23.57
CA GLY A 379 21.10 -13.37 23.63
C GLY A 379 19.70 -13.89 23.29
N LEU A 380 18.71 -13.02 23.48
CA LEU A 380 17.32 -13.26 23.10
C LEU A 380 16.90 -12.17 22.13
N TRP A 381 16.38 -12.56 20.97
CA TRP A 381 15.70 -11.69 20.03
C TRP A 381 14.23 -11.60 20.46
N VAL A 382 13.83 -10.46 21.01
CA VAL A 382 12.50 -10.27 21.60
C VAL A 382 11.69 -9.33 20.72
N ARG A 383 10.48 -9.74 20.32
CA ARG A 383 9.59 -8.98 19.44
C ARG A 383 8.12 -9.38 19.61
N PRO A 384 7.14 -8.57 19.18
CA PRO A 384 5.79 -9.09 18.96
C PRO A 384 5.83 -10.36 18.11
N ALA A 385 5.03 -11.36 18.50
CA ALA A 385 4.99 -12.63 17.77
C ALA A 385 4.47 -12.44 16.33
N VAL A 386 3.50 -11.54 16.16
CA VAL A 386 2.91 -11.17 14.87
C VAL A 386 3.82 -10.17 14.15
N ASP A 387 4.06 -10.43 12.86
CA ASP A 387 4.81 -9.55 11.98
C ASP A 387 3.97 -8.30 11.59
N PRO A 388 4.51 -7.08 11.74
CA PRO A 388 3.78 -5.83 11.46
C PRO A 388 3.32 -5.70 10.00
N THR A 389 4.00 -6.34 9.04
CA THR A 389 3.66 -6.28 7.60
C THR A 389 2.36 -7.00 7.26
N VAL A 390 1.98 -8.00 8.08
CA VAL A 390 0.75 -8.80 7.90
C VAL A 390 -0.25 -8.62 9.04
N ALA A 391 0.12 -7.92 10.11
CA ALA A 391 -0.76 -7.65 11.24
C ALA A 391 -2.04 -6.92 10.80
N PRO A 392 -3.20 -7.19 11.43
CA PRO A 392 -4.43 -6.44 11.17
C PRO A 392 -4.26 -4.93 11.36
N GLY A 393 -4.70 -4.18 10.35
CA GLY A 393 -4.73 -2.72 10.40
C GLY A 393 -5.73 -2.15 9.40
N THR A 394 -6.12 -0.89 9.62
CA THR A 394 -7.00 -0.13 8.72
C THR A 394 -6.30 1.13 8.19
N GLY A 395 -4.97 1.13 8.20
CA GLY A 395 -4.18 2.23 7.68
C GLY A 395 -4.36 2.40 6.17
N PRO A 396 -3.84 3.49 5.58
CA PRO A 396 -3.85 3.66 4.14
C PRO A 396 -3.09 2.56 3.37
N VAL A 397 -2.07 1.97 4.00
CA VAL A 397 -1.24 0.87 3.48
C VAL A 397 -1.45 -0.40 4.32
N ALA A 398 -1.13 -1.56 3.74
CA ALA A 398 -1.25 -2.86 4.41
C ALA A 398 -0.32 -2.97 5.64
N GLY A 399 -0.69 -3.85 6.57
CA GLY A 399 0.00 -4.05 7.84
C GLY A 399 -0.66 -3.33 9.02
N GLY A 400 -0.14 -3.58 10.21
CA GLY A 400 -0.71 -3.14 11.48
C GLY A 400 0.36 -2.72 12.50
N ARG A 401 -0.10 -2.38 13.71
CA ARG A 401 0.77 -1.89 14.80
C ARG A 401 0.83 -2.87 15.97
N PRO A 402 1.42 -4.08 15.80
CA PRO A 402 1.54 -5.05 16.90
C PRO A 402 2.47 -4.58 18.02
N ASP A 403 3.23 -3.50 17.79
CA ASP A 403 3.96 -2.71 18.79
C ASP A 403 3.03 -1.96 19.76
N ARG A 404 1.72 -1.91 19.49
CA ARG A 404 0.72 -1.25 20.34
C ARG A 404 -0.25 -2.25 20.98
N VAL A 405 -0.73 -1.91 22.18
CA VAL A 405 -1.70 -2.71 22.94
C VAL A 405 -2.60 -1.82 23.80
N PHE A 406 -3.89 -2.13 23.88
CA PHE A 406 -4.84 -1.37 24.70
C PHE A 406 -4.71 -1.69 26.18
N LEU A 407 -5.01 -0.72 27.04
CA LEU A 407 -5.06 -0.92 28.48
C LEU A 407 -5.98 -2.10 28.85
N GLY A 408 -5.45 -3.05 29.62
CA GLY A 408 -6.16 -4.27 30.05
C GLY A 408 -6.09 -5.45 29.08
N MET A 409 -5.68 -5.22 27.83
CA MET A 409 -5.53 -6.24 26.78
C MET A 409 -4.13 -6.85 26.77
N THR A 410 -3.95 -7.82 25.89
CA THR A 410 -2.74 -8.63 25.79
C THR A 410 -2.04 -8.51 24.44
N ARG A 411 -0.74 -8.82 24.47
CA ARG A 411 0.09 -9.02 23.29
C ARG A 411 1.02 -10.20 23.50
N THR A 412 1.07 -11.11 22.54
CA THR A 412 2.03 -12.22 22.57
C THR A 412 3.42 -11.73 22.15
N ILE A 413 4.42 -11.94 23.00
CA ILE A 413 5.81 -11.57 22.76
C ILE A 413 6.65 -12.84 22.58
N ALA A 414 7.34 -12.93 21.45
CA ALA A 414 8.25 -14.01 21.14
C ALA A 414 9.67 -13.68 21.63
N ALA A 415 10.40 -14.68 22.10
CA ALA A 415 11.82 -14.59 22.43
C ALA A 415 12.60 -15.74 21.78
N THR A 416 13.33 -15.44 20.71
CA THR A 416 14.15 -16.42 19.99
C THR A 416 15.57 -16.39 20.53
N GLY A 417 16.09 -17.55 20.96
CA GLY A 417 17.46 -17.66 21.44
C GLY A 417 18.47 -17.58 20.30
N HIS A 418 19.53 -16.80 20.48
CA HIS A 418 20.63 -16.74 19.53
C HIS A 418 22.00 -16.83 20.23
N ASP A 419 23.01 -17.30 19.49
CA ASP A 419 24.40 -17.33 19.95
C ASP A 419 25.13 -15.99 19.71
N GLU A 420 26.41 -15.93 20.03
CA GLU A 420 27.24 -14.72 19.93
C GLU A 420 27.43 -14.20 18.49
N VAL A 421 27.04 -15.00 17.49
CA VAL A 421 27.07 -14.63 16.07
C VAL A 421 25.67 -14.53 15.46
N TYR A 422 24.62 -14.40 16.30
CA TYR A 422 23.21 -14.35 15.91
C TYR A 422 22.70 -15.63 15.20
N GLY A 423 23.43 -16.74 15.34
CA GLY A 423 23.03 -18.07 14.89
C GLY A 423 21.94 -18.71 15.77
N PRO A 424 21.35 -19.84 15.34
CA PRO A 424 20.36 -20.55 16.15
C PRO A 424 21.08 -21.09 17.38
N ALA A 425 20.50 -20.84 18.55
CA ALA A 425 20.96 -21.43 19.80
C ALA A 425 19.90 -22.36 20.38
N GLY A 426 20.31 -23.25 21.30
CA GLY A 426 19.36 -24.10 22.00
C GLY A 426 18.19 -23.31 22.58
N ALA A 427 16.98 -23.87 22.47
CA ALA A 427 15.75 -23.20 22.88
C ALA A 427 15.88 -22.63 24.31
N PRO A 428 15.57 -21.34 24.52
CA PRO A 428 15.66 -20.73 25.83
C PRO A 428 14.75 -21.48 26.81
N ARG A 429 15.33 -21.99 27.90
CA ARG A 429 14.59 -22.67 28.98
C ARG A 429 14.25 -21.68 30.08
N ASP A 430 13.16 -21.96 30.80
CA ASP A 430 12.72 -21.24 32.00
C ASP A 430 12.73 -19.71 31.84
N ILE A 431 12.19 -19.22 30.72
CA ILE A 431 12.17 -17.78 30.43
C ILE A 431 11.41 -17.05 31.54
N ARG A 432 12.08 -16.11 32.19
CA ARG A 432 11.48 -15.18 33.12
C ARG A 432 11.21 -13.87 32.41
N TRP A 433 9.94 -13.49 32.39
CA TRP A 433 9.49 -12.25 31.79
C TRP A 433 9.33 -11.17 32.86
N THR A 434 9.76 -9.96 32.53
CA THR A 434 9.50 -8.76 33.32
C THR A 434 9.02 -7.66 32.40
N ALA A 435 8.09 -6.84 32.85
CA ALA A 435 7.59 -5.73 32.05
C ALA A 435 7.41 -4.46 32.90
N THR A 436 7.60 -3.29 32.27
CA THR A 436 7.08 -2.02 32.79
C THR A 436 5.66 -1.80 32.27
N HIS A 437 4.87 -0.95 32.92
CA HIS A 437 3.51 -0.58 32.48
C HIS A 437 2.52 -1.75 32.27
N GLY A 438 2.83 -2.92 32.83
CA GLY A 438 2.06 -4.15 32.66
C GLY A 438 2.72 -5.33 33.37
N ARG A 439 2.26 -6.54 33.04
CA ARG A 439 2.83 -7.80 33.51
C ARG A 439 2.98 -8.75 32.34
N ALA A 440 4.07 -9.51 32.28
CA ALA A 440 4.24 -10.56 31.30
C ALA A 440 4.22 -11.93 31.99
N GLY A 441 3.38 -12.84 31.48
CA GLY A 441 3.27 -14.21 31.98
C GLY A 441 4.47 -15.08 31.60
N GLY A 442 4.55 -16.30 32.15
CA GLY A 442 5.60 -17.27 31.79
C GLY A 442 5.52 -17.75 30.33
N ASP A 443 4.36 -17.58 29.71
CA ASP A 443 4.03 -17.85 28.32
C ASP A 443 4.44 -16.72 27.35
N GLY A 444 5.02 -15.62 27.85
CA GLY A 444 5.38 -14.47 27.02
C GLY A 444 4.21 -13.57 26.65
N VAL A 445 3.03 -13.76 27.27
CA VAL A 445 1.87 -12.90 27.06
C VAL A 445 2.00 -11.67 27.96
N PHE A 446 2.22 -10.51 27.34
CA PHE A 446 2.19 -9.21 28.01
C PHE A 446 0.75 -8.74 28.18
N ARG A 447 0.36 -8.39 29.41
CA ARG A 447 -0.91 -7.74 29.75
C ARG A 447 -0.66 -6.30 30.19
N ALA A 448 -1.23 -5.36 29.44
CA ALA A 448 -1.12 -3.93 29.69
C ALA A 448 -1.86 -3.51 30.96
N ALA A 449 -1.24 -2.66 31.79
CA ALA A 449 -1.82 -2.18 33.05
C ALA A 449 -1.73 -0.66 33.27
N LEU A 450 -0.84 0.03 32.56
CA LEU A 450 -0.70 1.50 32.62
C LEU A 450 -0.40 2.04 31.21
N PRO A 451 -1.05 3.13 30.75
CA PRO A 451 -0.71 3.76 29.48
C PRO A 451 0.74 4.28 29.42
N GLY A 452 1.31 4.33 28.22
CA GLY A 452 2.67 4.79 27.93
C GLY A 452 3.60 3.68 27.44
N THR A 453 4.88 4.01 27.23
CA THR A 453 5.88 3.07 26.72
C THR A 453 6.21 2.00 27.76
N ALA A 454 5.90 0.76 27.41
CA ALA A 454 6.24 -0.45 28.16
C ALA A 454 7.50 -1.09 27.58
N THR A 455 8.37 -1.60 28.43
CA THR A 455 9.51 -2.44 28.03
C THR A 455 9.26 -3.85 28.52
N VAL A 456 9.13 -4.81 27.61
CA VAL A 456 9.01 -6.24 27.94
C VAL A 456 10.37 -6.88 27.77
N THR A 457 10.88 -7.49 28.83
CA THR A 457 12.20 -8.12 28.88
C THR A 457 12.06 -9.62 29.13
N ALA A 458 12.64 -10.42 28.26
CA ALA A 458 12.83 -11.86 28.45
C ALA A 458 14.20 -12.12 29.08
N ARG A 459 14.28 -13.05 30.03
CA ARG A 459 15.55 -13.51 30.62
C ARG A 459 15.59 -15.04 30.68
N SER A 460 16.68 -15.63 30.22
CA SER A 460 16.96 -17.06 30.37
C SER A 460 18.35 -17.23 30.97
N GLY A 461 18.42 -17.64 32.24
CA GLY A 461 19.66 -17.61 33.02
C GLY A 461 20.28 -16.21 33.10
N ARG A 462 21.48 -16.03 32.50
CA ARG A 462 22.21 -14.75 32.46
C ARG A 462 21.90 -13.91 31.21
N VAL A 463 21.33 -14.50 30.17
CA VAL A 463 21.04 -13.80 28.92
C VAL A 463 19.70 -13.07 28.99
N ARG A 464 19.56 -11.99 28.21
CA ARG A 464 18.33 -11.22 28.13
C ARG A 464 18.15 -10.58 26.77
N GLY A 465 16.91 -10.22 26.47
CA GLY A 465 16.53 -9.35 25.36
C GLY A 465 15.27 -8.58 25.76
N SER A 466 14.98 -7.50 25.04
CA SER A 466 13.83 -6.65 25.32
C SER A 466 13.21 -6.08 24.05
N VAL A 467 11.93 -5.75 24.14
CA VAL A 467 11.18 -4.99 23.15
C VAL A 467 10.39 -3.89 23.84
N GLU A 468 10.22 -2.76 23.15
CA GLU A 468 9.33 -1.69 23.57
C GLU A 468 7.95 -1.87 22.92
N LEU A 469 6.90 -1.61 23.71
CA LEU A 469 5.51 -1.60 23.28
C LEU A 469 4.87 -0.29 23.74
N GLU A 470 3.87 0.18 23.01
CA GLU A 470 3.08 1.34 23.39
C GLU A 470 1.74 0.91 23.96
N VAL A 471 1.53 1.21 25.24
CA VAL A 471 0.25 0.96 25.91
C VAL A 471 -0.68 2.14 25.67
N LEU A 472 -1.73 1.90 24.88
CA LEU A 472 -2.76 2.86 24.54
C LEU A 472 -3.76 3.05 25.70
N GLY A 473 -4.70 3.99 25.52
CA GLY A 473 -5.86 4.10 26.40
C GLY A 473 -6.74 2.84 26.39
N PRO A 474 -7.83 2.81 27.18
CA PRO A 474 -8.84 1.76 27.09
C PRO A 474 -9.36 1.63 25.66
N LEU A 475 -9.65 0.40 25.24
CA LEU A 475 -10.42 0.16 24.02
C LEU A 475 -11.74 0.93 24.10
N ALA A 476 -12.07 1.67 23.04
CA ALA A 476 -13.29 2.45 22.92
C ALA A 476 -14.16 2.00 21.74
N ARG A 477 -13.57 1.35 20.74
CA ARG A 477 -14.27 0.85 19.55
C ARG A 477 -13.54 -0.34 18.93
N LEU A 478 -14.29 -1.29 18.36
CA LEU A 478 -13.77 -2.34 17.49
C LEU A 478 -14.14 -2.10 16.04
N ASP A 479 -13.28 -2.60 15.17
CA ASP A 479 -13.49 -2.69 13.74
C ASP A 479 -12.85 -3.98 13.22
N THR A 480 -13.07 -4.26 11.94
CA THR A 480 -12.51 -5.42 11.25
C THR A 480 -11.82 -4.96 9.98
N THR A 481 -10.78 -5.67 9.55
CA THR A 481 -10.08 -5.30 8.30
C THR A 481 -11.00 -5.37 7.09
N HIS A 482 -12.03 -6.22 7.17
CA HIS A 482 -13.08 -6.36 6.17
C HIS A 482 -14.45 -6.50 6.87
N PRO A 483 -15.38 -5.53 6.71
CA PRO A 483 -16.72 -5.62 7.30
C PRO A 483 -17.58 -6.70 6.63
N SER A 484 -17.21 -7.13 5.43
CA SER A 484 -17.80 -8.26 4.75
C SER A 484 -16.74 -9.07 4.00
N VAL A 485 -16.92 -10.38 3.94
CA VAL A 485 -16.05 -11.31 3.22
C VAL A 485 -16.90 -12.33 2.45
N ASN A 486 -16.40 -12.77 1.32
CA ASN A 486 -17.06 -13.76 0.48
C ASN A 486 -16.16 -14.98 0.28
N ILE A 487 -16.76 -16.17 0.36
CA ILE A 487 -16.11 -17.44 0.05
C ILE A 487 -16.82 -18.01 -1.18
N ALA A 488 -16.09 -18.18 -2.29
CA ALA A 488 -16.68 -18.54 -3.57
C ALA A 488 -17.39 -19.91 -3.54
N ASP A 489 -16.81 -20.89 -2.83
CA ASP A 489 -17.34 -22.25 -2.69
C ASP A 489 -16.81 -22.94 -1.41
N ALA A 490 -17.20 -24.19 -1.17
CA ALA A 490 -16.84 -24.94 0.03
C ALA A 490 -15.31 -25.21 0.19
N SER A 491 -14.51 -25.08 -0.87
CA SER A 491 -13.06 -25.21 -0.81
C SER A 491 -12.34 -23.88 -0.53
N GLY A 492 -13.05 -22.77 -0.71
CA GLY A 492 -12.51 -21.43 -0.52
C GLY A 492 -12.15 -21.12 0.94
N LYS A 493 -11.09 -20.33 1.10
CA LYS A 493 -10.71 -19.72 2.37
C LYS A 493 -10.58 -18.21 2.19
N THR A 494 -10.88 -17.48 3.24
CA THR A 494 -10.65 -16.03 3.32
C THR A 494 -10.13 -15.66 4.70
N ALA A 495 -9.78 -14.40 4.93
CA ALA A 495 -9.29 -13.95 6.21
C ALA A 495 -9.85 -12.57 6.58
N PHE A 496 -9.88 -12.30 7.88
CA PHE A 496 -10.13 -10.97 8.42
C PHE A 496 -9.30 -10.76 9.68
N GLY A 497 -9.00 -9.52 10.01
CA GLY A 497 -8.36 -9.14 11.26
C GLY A 497 -9.29 -8.29 12.12
N VAL A 498 -8.99 -8.23 13.42
CA VAL A 498 -9.70 -7.38 14.38
C VAL A 498 -8.80 -6.21 14.76
N VAL A 499 -9.33 -5.00 14.64
CA VAL A 499 -8.61 -3.75 14.94
C VAL A 499 -9.37 -2.98 16.00
N GLY A 500 -8.68 -2.59 17.06
CA GLY A 500 -9.24 -1.74 18.10
C GLY A 500 -8.88 -0.28 17.90
N TYR A 501 -9.64 0.60 18.55
CA TYR A 501 -9.34 2.03 18.67
C TYR A 501 -9.60 2.49 20.09
N ASP A 502 -8.76 3.39 20.58
CA ASP A 502 -9.07 4.15 21.79
C ASP A 502 -9.87 5.42 21.46
N GLN A 503 -10.26 6.17 22.50
CA GLN A 503 -11.02 7.41 22.37
C GLN A 503 -10.29 8.55 21.61
N HIS A 504 -9.03 8.37 21.26
CA HIS A 504 -8.21 9.33 20.54
C HIS A 504 -7.91 8.90 19.10
N GLY A 505 -8.47 7.78 18.66
CA GLY A 505 -8.24 7.25 17.30
C GLY A 505 -6.88 6.59 17.14
N ASN A 506 -6.16 6.27 18.23
CA ASN A 506 -5.00 5.39 18.14
C ASN A 506 -5.50 3.97 17.89
N SER A 507 -4.88 3.28 16.93
CA SER A 507 -5.28 1.93 16.54
C SER A 507 -4.20 0.89 16.84
N ALA A 508 -4.64 -0.34 17.09
CA ALA A 508 -3.80 -1.52 17.24
C ALA A 508 -4.59 -2.80 16.86
N PRO A 509 -3.93 -3.85 16.33
CA PRO A 509 -4.56 -5.15 16.18
C PRO A 509 -4.99 -5.69 17.55
N VAL A 510 -6.09 -6.43 17.64
CA VAL A 510 -6.51 -7.11 18.88
C VAL A 510 -6.03 -8.55 18.84
N GLU A 511 -5.32 -9.01 19.88
CA GLU A 511 -4.84 -10.39 19.98
C GLU A 511 -6.02 -11.38 19.96
N PRO A 512 -5.95 -12.50 19.22
CA PRO A 512 -7.03 -13.49 19.21
C PRO A 512 -7.44 -13.99 20.60
N ALA A 513 -6.50 -14.03 21.55
CA ALA A 513 -6.76 -14.42 22.94
C ALA A 513 -7.68 -13.46 23.71
N ASP A 514 -7.80 -12.19 23.29
CA ASP A 514 -8.69 -11.20 23.90
C ASP A 514 -10.07 -11.12 23.21
N VAL A 515 -10.27 -11.91 22.16
CA VAL A 515 -11.47 -11.87 21.32
C VAL A 515 -12.34 -13.10 21.58
N ARG A 516 -13.65 -12.88 21.61
CA ARG A 516 -14.66 -13.94 21.54
C ARG A 516 -15.44 -13.81 20.25
N LEU A 517 -15.63 -14.93 19.56
CA LEU A 517 -16.40 -15.00 18.32
C LEU A 517 -17.70 -15.75 18.54
N GLU A 518 -18.80 -15.20 18.00
CA GLU A 518 -20.11 -15.86 17.90
C GLU A 518 -20.46 -15.94 16.41
N TYR A 519 -20.70 -17.15 15.89
CA TYR A 519 -21.02 -17.40 14.48
C TYR A 519 -21.69 -18.76 14.27
N ASP A 520 -22.24 -19.00 13.07
CA ASP A 520 -22.78 -20.30 12.67
C ASP A 520 -21.66 -21.31 12.40
N THR A 521 -21.41 -22.20 13.38
CA THR A 521 -20.38 -23.26 13.29
C THR A 521 -20.75 -24.42 12.38
N ALA A 522 -22.02 -24.52 11.95
CA ALA A 522 -22.47 -25.49 10.96
C ALA A 522 -22.22 -25.00 9.52
N LEU A 523 -22.09 -23.69 9.31
CA LEU A 523 -21.71 -23.07 8.04
C LEU A 523 -20.21 -22.79 7.94
N LEU A 524 -19.56 -22.32 9.02
CA LEU A 524 -18.19 -21.80 8.99
C LEU A 524 -17.25 -22.51 9.98
N ALA A 525 -15.97 -22.50 9.65
CA ALA A 525 -14.86 -22.71 10.59
C ALA A 525 -14.03 -21.42 10.63
N VAL A 526 -13.75 -20.91 11.82
CA VAL A 526 -12.97 -19.67 12.02
C VAL A 526 -11.85 -19.96 13.00
N GLU A 527 -10.61 -19.77 12.57
CA GLU A 527 -9.41 -20.13 13.33
C GLU A 527 -8.42 -18.96 13.33
N PRO A 528 -7.71 -18.69 14.44
CA PRO A 528 -6.61 -17.71 14.45
C PRO A 528 -5.56 -18.04 13.39
N GLY A 529 -5.15 -17.04 12.61
CA GLY A 529 -4.10 -17.16 11.60
C GLY A 529 -2.75 -16.67 12.11
N GLU A 530 -1.67 -17.03 11.41
CA GLU A 530 -0.30 -16.61 11.73
C GLU A 530 -0.07 -15.10 11.67
N SER A 531 -0.93 -14.37 10.95
CA SER A 531 -0.92 -12.92 10.86
C SER A 531 -1.50 -12.21 12.08
N GLY A 532 -1.97 -12.94 13.11
CA GLY A 532 -2.70 -12.37 14.24
C GLY A 532 -4.16 -12.02 13.91
N GLY A 533 -4.64 -12.35 12.70
CA GLY A 533 -6.05 -12.31 12.31
C GLY A 533 -6.73 -13.68 12.41
N TYR A 534 -7.76 -13.89 11.61
CA TYR A 534 -8.54 -15.13 11.53
C TYR A 534 -8.65 -15.61 10.08
N THR A 535 -8.52 -16.92 9.88
CA THR A 535 -8.87 -17.60 8.64
C THR A 535 -10.28 -18.17 8.75
N ILE A 536 -11.11 -17.93 7.74
CA ILE A 536 -12.47 -18.45 7.61
C ILE A 536 -12.48 -19.49 6.49
N SER A 537 -13.03 -20.67 6.79
CA SER A 537 -13.31 -21.72 5.80
C SER A 537 -14.80 -22.05 5.81
N ALA A 538 -15.36 -22.33 4.62
CA ALA A 538 -16.73 -22.79 4.49
C ALA A 538 -16.84 -24.30 4.80
N LYS A 539 -17.95 -24.70 5.45
CA LYS A 539 -18.32 -26.12 5.68
C LYS A 539 -19.47 -26.58 4.79
N ARG A 540 -20.17 -25.65 4.14
CA ARG A 540 -21.26 -25.91 3.20
C ARG A 540 -21.02 -25.12 1.91
N PRO A 541 -21.54 -25.56 0.76
CA PRO A 541 -21.33 -24.88 -0.51
C PRO A 541 -22.08 -23.55 -0.65
N SER A 542 -23.08 -23.30 0.21
CA SER A 542 -23.81 -22.04 0.21
C SER A 542 -24.34 -21.68 1.61
N GLY A 543 -24.44 -20.38 1.89
CA GLY A 543 -25.05 -19.82 3.08
C GLY A 543 -24.60 -18.38 3.35
N ALA A 544 -25.21 -17.74 4.34
CA ALA A 544 -24.70 -16.48 4.88
C ALA A 544 -24.80 -16.49 6.41
N ALA A 545 -23.81 -15.92 7.07
CA ALA A 545 -23.76 -15.79 8.53
C ALA A 545 -23.01 -14.52 8.95
N LEU A 546 -23.34 -14.01 10.13
CA LEU A 546 -22.54 -12.97 10.77
C LEU A 546 -21.51 -13.64 11.68
N ILE A 547 -20.28 -13.14 11.66
CA ILE A 547 -19.32 -13.35 12.74
C ILE A 547 -19.39 -12.12 13.63
N THR A 548 -19.93 -12.28 14.84
CA THR A 548 -19.90 -11.24 15.87
C THR A 548 -18.60 -11.36 16.67
N VAL A 549 -17.79 -10.32 16.60
CA VAL A 549 -16.52 -10.16 17.30
C VAL A 549 -16.78 -9.39 18.59
N ARG A 550 -16.34 -9.91 19.74
CA ARG A 550 -16.41 -9.21 21.04
C ARG A 550 -15.03 -9.12 21.69
N ALA A 551 -14.63 -7.93 22.11
CA ALA A 551 -13.42 -7.71 22.90
C ALA A 551 -13.56 -6.45 23.77
N GLY A 552 -13.09 -6.49 25.02
CA GLY A 552 -13.10 -5.33 25.92
C GLY A 552 -14.49 -4.70 26.17
N GLY A 553 -15.58 -5.46 26.02
CA GLY A 553 -16.95 -4.96 26.14
C GLY A 553 -17.53 -4.31 24.87
N HIS A 554 -16.75 -4.26 23.78
CA HIS A 554 -17.17 -3.73 22.49
C HIS A 554 -17.45 -4.84 21.48
N THR A 555 -18.21 -4.52 20.43
CA THR A 555 -18.60 -5.47 19.39
C THR A 555 -18.33 -4.93 17.99
N ALA A 556 -17.98 -5.82 17.06
CA ALA A 556 -17.98 -5.57 15.63
C ALA A 556 -18.55 -6.80 14.91
N THR A 557 -18.94 -6.65 13.65
CA THR A 557 -19.51 -7.75 12.86
C THR A 557 -18.85 -7.88 11.51
N VAL A 558 -18.60 -9.12 11.09
CA VAL A 558 -18.22 -9.46 9.72
C VAL A 558 -19.38 -10.19 9.05
N ALA A 559 -19.89 -9.67 7.94
CA ALA A 559 -20.84 -10.40 7.11
C ALA A 559 -20.09 -11.42 6.23
N VAL A 560 -20.39 -12.71 6.39
CA VAL A 560 -19.80 -13.78 5.60
C VAL A 560 -20.85 -14.36 4.67
N THR A 561 -20.55 -14.42 3.38
CA THR A 561 -21.35 -15.17 2.40
C THR A 561 -20.52 -16.30 1.81
N VAL A 562 -21.17 -17.44 1.58
CA VAL A 562 -20.59 -18.62 0.97
C VAL A 562 -21.41 -18.99 -0.26
N GLY A 563 -20.73 -19.27 -1.36
CA GLY A 563 -21.36 -19.63 -2.61
C GLY A 563 -21.91 -18.41 -3.37
N VAL A 564 -22.00 -18.56 -4.68
CA VAL A 564 -22.78 -17.68 -5.56
C VAL A 564 -23.74 -18.52 -6.38
N GLU A 565 -24.92 -17.98 -6.66
CA GLU A 565 -25.88 -18.58 -7.57
C GLU A 565 -25.98 -17.74 -8.85
N LYS A 566 -25.80 -18.38 -10.01
CA LYS A 566 -26.01 -17.76 -11.32
C LYS A 566 -27.50 -17.59 -11.57
N ARG A 567 -27.93 -16.34 -11.76
CA ARG A 567 -29.32 -15.97 -12.07
C ARG A 567 -29.38 -15.17 -13.37
N VAL A 568 -30.03 -15.72 -14.38
CA VAL A 568 -30.24 -15.02 -15.66
C VAL A 568 -31.17 -13.83 -15.45
N LEU A 569 -30.73 -12.65 -15.91
CA LEU A 569 -31.46 -11.39 -15.82
C LEU A 569 -32.15 -11.03 -17.15
N ALA A 570 -31.52 -11.37 -18.27
CA ALA A 570 -32.09 -11.19 -19.60
C ALA A 570 -31.53 -12.24 -20.57
N ASP A 571 -32.41 -13.02 -21.18
CA ASP A 571 -32.12 -14.04 -22.21
C ASP A 571 -32.19 -13.47 -23.65
N MET A 572 -32.25 -12.13 -23.77
CA MET A 572 -32.39 -11.37 -25.00
C MET A 572 -33.68 -11.62 -25.82
N SER A 573 -34.68 -12.32 -25.27
CA SER A 573 -35.98 -12.50 -25.92
C SER A 573 -36.72 -11.19 -26.19
N ASP A 574 -36.43 -10.14 -25.41
CA ASP A 574 -36.96 -8.79 -25.56
C ASP A 574 -36.04 -7.84 -26.34
N GLY A 575 -35.07 -8.37 -27.10
CA GLY A 575 -34.02 -7.60 -27.79
C GLY A 575 -34.51 -6.42 -28.63
N ALA A 576 -35.74 -6.47 -29.16
CA ALA A 576 -36.36 -5.36 -29.89
C ALA A 576 -36.63 -4.10 -29.04
N ARG A 577 -36.63 -4.20 -27.71
CA ARG A 577 -36.82 -3.07 -26.77
C ARG A 577 -35.51 -2.42 -26.33
N TRP A 578 -34.37 -3.06 -26.61
CA TRP A 578 -33.05 -2.53 -26.30
C TRP A 578 -32.73 -1.34 -27.20
N LYS A 579 -31.96 -0.40 -26.67
CA LYS A 579 -31.59 0.83 -27.39
C LYS A 579 -30.09 0.91 -27.59
N ALA A 580 -29.67 1.46 -28.72
CA ALA A 580 -28.27 1.79 -28.94
C ALA A 580 -27.95 3.18 -28.36
N GLY A 581 -26.71 3.36 -27.94
CA GLY A 581 -26.14 4.69 -27.72
C GLY A 581 -24.64 4.67 -28.00
N SER A 582 -24.02 5.85 -28.09
CA SER A 582 -22.58 5.95 -28.29
C SER A 582 -22.03 7.25 -27.73
N ALA A 583 -20.72 7.31 -27.49
CA ALA A 583 -19.98 8.55 -27.37
C ALA A 583 -18.86 8.56 -28.41
N ARG A 584 -18.82 9.63 -29.22
CA ARG A 584 -17.78 9.91 -30.24
C ARG A 584 -17.60 8.78 -31.29
N GLY A 585 -18.61 7.92 -31.44
CA GLY A 585 -18.75 6.87 -32.44
C GLY A 585 -20.19 6.83 -32.96
N THR A 586 -20.57 5.74 -33.63
CA THR A 586 -22.00 5.38 -33.81
C THR A 586 -22.26 3.98 -33.25
N ALA A 587 -23.52 3.68 -32.94
CA ALA A 587 -23.95 2.36 -32.50
C ALA A 587 -25.37 2.05 -33.01
N ALA A 588 -25.62 0.78 -33.28
CA ALA A 588 -26.95 0.23 -33.56
C ALA A 588 -27.10 -1.11 -32.82
N VAL A 589 -28.33 -1.42 -32.36
CA VAL A 589 -28.66 -2.71 -31.77
C VAL A 589 -29.77 -3.37 -32.58
N GLU A 590 -29.62 -4.65 -32.87
CA GLU A 590 -30.63 -5.45 -33.58
C GLU A 590 -30.79 -6.82 -32.90
N PRO A 591 -32.02 -7.30 -32.65
CA PRO A 591 -32.24 -8.66 -32.17
C PRO A 591 -31.85 -9.66 -33.27
N VAL A 592 -31.25 -10.78 -32.87
CA VAL A 592 -30.89 -11.89 -33.76
C VAL A 592 -31.52 -13.19 -33.26
N ALA A 593 -31.92 -14.07 -34.18
CA ALA A 593 -32.54 -15.34 -33.83
C ALA A 593 -31.56 -16.39 -33.28
N GLU A 594 -30.29 -16.32 -33.70
CA GLU A 594 -29.24 -17.30 -33.37
C GLU A 594 -28.17 -16.68 -32.46
N GLY A 595 -28.45 -16.66 -31.16
CA GLY A 595 -27.50 -16.41 -30.09
C GLY A 595 -26.71 -17.68 -29.71
N ARG A 596 -26.09 -17.68 -28.53
CA ARG A 596 -25.35 -18.84 -28.00
C ARG A 596 -26.30 -19.93 -27.50
N THR A 597 -27.34 -19.53 -26.79
CA THR A 597 -28.30 -20.41 -26.09
C THR A 597 -29.76 -20.15 -26.48
N GLY A 598 -30.03 -19.06 -27.19
CA GLY A 598 -31.38 -18.65 -27.63
C GLY A 598 -31.32 -17.43 -28.55
N PRO A 599 -32.32 -16.53 -28.52
CA PRO A 599 -32.21 -15.22 -29.16
C PRO A 599 -30.99 -14.45 -28.64
N GLY A 600 -30.38 -13.63 -29.49
CA GLY A 600 -29.26 -12.76 -29.11
C GLY A 600 -29.53 -11.31 -29.46
N LEU A 601 -28.62 -10.43 -29.09
CA LEU A 601 -28.62 -9.03 -29.50
C LEU A 601 -27.29 -8.69 -30.17
N LYS A 602 -27.31 -8.17 -31.38
CA LYS A 602 -26.12 -7.68 -32.05
C LYS A 602 -25.96 -6.19 -31.79
N LEU A 603 -24.78 -5.78 -31.32
CA LEU A 603 -24.37 -4.40 -31.16
C LEU A 603 -23.35 -4.06 -32.25
N SER A 604 -23.76 -3.28 -33.25
CA SER A 604 -22.89 -2.80 -34.33
C SER A 604 -22.40 -1.39 -34.03
N TYR A 605 -21.17 -1.05 -34.44
CA TYR A 605 -20.56 0.25 -34.17
C TYR A 605 -19.59 0.72 -35.25
N ASP A 606 -19.39 2.04 -35.27
CA ASP A 606 -18.39 2.72 -36.09
C ASP A 606 -17.47 3.56 -35.20
N PHE A 607 -16.24 3.08 -35.02
CA PHE A 607 -15.18 3.76 -34.25
C PHE A 607 -14.22 4.57 -35.13
N THR A 608 -14.56 4.81 -36.41
CA THR A 608 -13.83 5.72 -37.31
C THR A 608 -14.19 7.19 -37.09
N LYS A 609 -15.23 7.49 -36.32
CA LYS A 609 -15.79 8.86 -36.18
C LYS A 609 -14.97 9.83 -35.34
N SER A 610 -13.99 9.34 -34.58
CA SER A 610 -13.14 10.16 -33.73
C SER A 610 -11.82 9.45 -33.44
N THR A 611 -10.79 10.23 -33.13
CA THR A 611 -9.51 9.74 -32.59
C THR A 611 -9.45 9.76 -31.07
N ALA A 612 -10.44 10.35 -30.39
CA ALA A 612 -10.59 10.27 -28.93
C ALA A 612 -11.10 8.88 -28.49
N THR A 613 -11.44 8.65 -27.22
CA THR A 613 -12.11 7.41 -26.79
C THR A 613 -13.51 7.29 -27.40
N ARG A 614 -13.83 6.13 -27.99
CA ARG A 614 -15.12 5.82 -28.63
C ARG A 614 -15.81 4.70 -27.87
N THR A 615 -17.13 4.75 -27.83
CA THR A 615 -17.94 3.76 -27.13
C THR A 615 -19.22 3.43 -27.89
N ALA A 616 -19.68 2.19 -27.75
CA ALA A 616 -20.97 1.74 -28.27
C ALA A 616 -21.72 0.97 -27.18
N TYR A 617 -22.96 1.36 -26.92
CA TYR A 617 -23.79 0.90 -25.80
C TYR A 617 -24.96 0.06 -26.31
N ALA A 618 -25.21 -1.08 -25.65
CA ALA A 618 -26.49 -1.76 -25.64
C ALA A 618 -27.21 -1.44 -24.32
N ILE A 619 -28.26 -0.62 -24.40
CA ILE A 619 -29.01 -0.09 -23.25
C ILE A 619 -30.24 -0.96 -23.02
N ALA A 620 -30.35 -1.51 -21.81
CA ALA A 620 -31.47 -2.35 -21.43
C ALA A 620 -32.77 -1.53 -21.30
N PRO A 621 -33.95 -2.13 -21.56
CA PRO A 621 -35.23 -1.44 -21.45
C PRO A 621 -35.59 -1.03 -20.01
N GLN A 622 -34.97 -1.67 -19.02
CA GLN A 622 -35.01 -1.34 -17.60
C GLN A 622 -33.70 -1.79 -16.95
N SER A 623 -33.38 -1.28 -15.76
CA SER A 623 -32.22 -1.77 -15.01
C SER A 623 -32.39 -3.24 -14.63
N LEU A 624 -31.40 -4.06 -14.99
CA LEU A 624 -31.39 -5.50 -14.79
C LEU A 624 -30.67 -5.83 -13.48
N GLY A 625 -31.39 -6.28 -12.46
CA GLY A 625 -30.79 -6.63 -11.17
C GLY A 625 -31.73 -7.49 -10.33
N LEU A 626 -31.20 -8.00 -9.22
CA LEU A 626 -31.94 -8.80 -8.26
C LEU A 626 -31.75 -8.24 -6.85
N PRO A 627 -32.75 -8.39 -5.95
CA PRO A 627 -32.52 -8.18 -4.53
C PRO A 627 -31.43 -9.13 -4.02
N GLY A 628 -30.52 -8.63 -3.17
CA GLY A 628 -29.45 -9.43 -2.58
C GLY A 628 -28.06 -8.82 -2.79
N GLN A 629 -27.01 -9.62 -2.56
CA GLN A 629 -25.63 -9.18 -2.77
C GLN A 629 -25.10 -9.69 -4.11
N THR A 630 -25.23 -8.85 -5.16
CA THR A 630 -24.68 -9.17 -6.48
C THR A 630 -23.15 -9.08 -6.44
N ARG A 631 -22.49 -10.16 -6.83
CA ARG A 631 -21.02 -10.31 -6.82
C ARG A 631 -20.38 -10.07 -8.17
N ALA A 632 -21.07 -10.43 -9.23
CA ALA A 632 -20.62 -10.19 -10.59
C ALA A 632 -21.82 -10.12 -11.52
N PHE A 633 -21.64 -9.43 -12.64
CA PHE A 633 -22.52 -9.54 -13.79
C PHE A 633 -21.76 -10.22 -14.91
N GLY A 634 -22.43 -11.11 -15.63
CA GLY A 634 -21.85 -11.76 -16.78
C GLY A 634 -22.77 -11.74 -17.98
N LEU A 635 -22.18 -12.02 -19.13
CA LEU A 635 -22.88 -12.27 -20.37
C LEU A 635 -22.04 -13.15 -21.29
N SER A 636 -22.68 -13.78 -22.27
CA SER A 636 -21.98 -14.38 -23.40
C SER A 636 -21.75 -13.35 -24.49
N VAL A 637 -20.53 -13.26 -25.00
CA VAL A 637 -20.15 -12.34 -26.09
C VAL A 637 -19.48 -13.10 -27.21
N TYR A 638 -20.01 -12.94 -28.43
CA TYR A 638 -19.33 -13.34 -29.66
C TYR A 638 -18.35 -12.26 -30.08
N GLY A 639 -17.06 -12.59 -30.08
CA GLY A 639 -15.99 -11.68 -30.45
C GLY A 639 -15.40 -11.98 -31.84
N HIS A 640 -14.82 -10.95 -32.47
CA HIS A 640 -14.04 -11.07 -33.72
C HIS A 640 -12.54 -10.84 -33.50
N GLY A 641 -12.07 -10.79 -32.25
CA GLY A 641 -10.66 -10.62 -31.89
C GLY A 641 -10.07 -9.23 -32.17
N ARG A 642 -10.91 -8.20 -32.27
CA ARG A 642 -10.49 -6.83 -32.63
C ARG A 642 -10.02 -5.99 -31.46
N GLY A 643 -10.12 -6.49 -30.22
CA GLY A 643 -9.56 -5.87 -29.04
C GLY A 643 -10.42 -4.77 -28.46
N GLU A 644 -11.74 -4.82 -28.64
CA GLU A 644 -12.69 -3.95 -27.94
C GLU A 644 -12.60 -4.18 -26.44
N TRP A 645 -12.60 -3.12 -25.63
CA TRP A 645 -12.68 -3.26 -24.18
C TRP A 645 -14.14 -3.31 -23.72
N THR A 646 -14.51 -4.29 -22.90
CA THR A 646 -15.89 -4.50 -22.45
C THR A 646 -16.18 -3.83 -21.11
N ALA A 647 -17.43 -3.45 -20.87
CA ALA A 647 -17.87 -2.93 -19.59
C ALA A 647 -19.40 -3.03 -19.40
N PHE A 648 -19.83 -2.96 -18.14
CA PHE A 648 -21.20 -2.61 -17.77
C PHE A 648 -21.25 -1.24 -17.12
N THR A 649 -22.37 -0.53 -17.27
CA THR A 649 -22.75 0.50 -16.30
C THR A 649 -23.70 -0.14 -15.29
N VAL A 650 -23.31 -0.10 -14.02
CA VAL A 650 -24.12 -0.55 -12.89
C VAL A 650 -24.72 0.64 -12.13
N ILE A 651 -25.85 0.44 -11.47
CA ILE A 651 -26.53 1.39 -10.60
C ILE A 651 -26.64 0.74 -9.22
N ASP A 652 -26.12 1.42 -8.20
CA ASP A 652 -26.17 0.95 -6.81
C ASP A 652 -27.49 1.33 -6.10
N ALA A 653 -27.65 0.90 -4.86
CA ALA A 653 -28.84 1.18 -4.07
C ALA A 653 -29.06 2.66 -3.74
N ALA A 654 -28.02 3.48 -3.84
CA ALA A 654 -28.11 4.94 -3.70
C ALA A 654 -28.48 5.62 -5.04
N GLY A 655 -28.69 4.85 -6.11
CA GLY A 655 -29.01 5.35 -7.45
C GLY A 655 -27.78 5.86 -8.21
N LYS A 656 -26.56 5.65 -7.72
CA LYS A 656 -25.33 6.12 -8.36
C LYS A 656 -24.91 5.16 -9.47
N ALA A 657 -24.69 5.70 -10.67
CA ALA A 657 -24.19 4.96 -11.81
C ALA A 657 -22.65 4.85 -11.77
N THR A 658 -22.11 3.63 -11.92
CA THR A 658 -20.68 3.34 -11.94
C THR A 658 -20.36 2.38 -13.08
N SER A 659 -19.27 2.59 -13.79
CA SER A 659 -18.80 1.63 -14.80
C SER A 659 -17.91 0.55 -14.18
N VAL A 660 -18.19 -0.71 -14.51
CA VAL A 660 -17.35 -1.87 -14.15
C VAL A 660 -16.79 -2.47 -15.44
N TYR A 661 -15.48 -2.61 -15.50
CA TYR A 661 -14.75 -2.94 -16.73
C TYR A 661 -14.38 -4.42 -16.78
N GLY A 662 -14.60 -5.04 -17.93
CA GLY A 662 -14.31 -6.43 -18.22
C GLY A 662 -13.05 -6.61 -19.08
N PRO A 663 -12.84 -7.80 -19.63
CA PRO A 663 -11.68 -8.09 -20.48
C PRO A 663 -11.77 -7.41 -21.86
N TYR A 664 -10.64 -7.34 -22.55
CA TYR A 664 -10.57 -7.02 -23.98
C TYR A 664 -10.98 -8.23 -24.83
N ILE A 665 -11.79 -8.00 -25.87
CA ILE A 665 -12.23 -9.00 -26.85
C ILE A 665 -11.08 -9.36 -27.80
N THR A 666 -10.20 -10.23 -27.34
CA THR A 666 -9.03 -10.75 -28.08
C THR A 666 -9.27 -12.14 -28.68
N TRP A 667 -10.48 -12.68 -28.50
CA TRP A 667 -10.87 -14.00 -28.98
C TRP A 667 -11.81 -13.92 -30.19
N GLN A 668 -11.87 -15.01 -30.95
CA GLN A 668 -12.88 -15.25 -31.97
C GLN A 668 -13.91 -16.26 -31.48
N GLY A 669 -15.19 -16.01 -31.71
CA GLY A 669 -16.29 -16.89 -31.29
C GLY A 669 -16.93 -16.49 -29.95
N TRP A 670 -17.83 -17.34 -29.43
CA TRP A 670 -18.53 -17.13 -28.16
C TRP A 670 -17.63 -17.35 -26.95
N LYS A 671 -17.60 -16.37 -26.05
CA LYS A 671 -16.97 -16.49 -24.73
C LYS A 671 -17.88 -15.88 -23.69
N GLU A 672 -18.04 -16.58 -22.58
CA GLU A 672 -18.70 -16.02 -21.40
C GLU A 672 -17.70 -15.12 -20.67
N ILE A 673 -18.13 -13.90 -20.38
CA ILE A 673 -17.36 -12.97 -19.57
C ILE A 673 -18.13 -12.63 -18.30
N GLU A 674 -17.40 -12.55 -17.20
CA GLU A 674 -17.93 -12.20 -15.89
C GLU A 674 -17.14 -11.01 -15.36
N ILE A 675 -17.84 -9.98 -14.89
CA ILE A 675 -17.28 -8.72 -14.41
C ILE A 675 -17.68 -8.55 -12.93
N PRO A 676 -16.72 -8.53 -11.99
CA PRO A 676 -17.02 -8.43 -10.56
C PRO A 676 -17.62 -7.06 -10.19
N VAL A 677 -18.57 -7.08 -9.28
CA VAL A 677 -19.11 -5.89 -8.61
C VAL A 677 -18.16 -5.50 -7.48
N PRO A 678 -17.65 -4.26 -7.42
CA PRO A 678 -16.79 -3.81 -6.34
C PRO A 678 -17.44 -4.03 -4.96
N ALA A 679 -16.70 -4.64 -4.03
CA ALA A 679 -17.22 -5.06 -2.71
C ALA A 679 -17.79 -3.92 -1.84
N GLY A 680 -17.43 -2.66 -2.13
CA GLY A 680 -17.90 -1.48 -1.42
C GLY A 680 -19.15 -0.79 -2.00
N LEU A 681 -19.73 -1.29 -3.11
CA LEU A 681 -20.94 -0.69 -3.67
C LEU A 681 -22.19 -1.01 -2.82
N PRO A 682 -23.05 -0.02 -2.52
CA PRO A 682 -24.35 -0.24 -1.90
C PRO A 682 -25.21 -1.24 -2.70
N GLN A 683 -25.72 -2.26 -2.02
CA GLN A 683 -26.56 -3.31 -2.62
C GLN A 683 -28.05 -3.05 -2.37
N PRO A 684 -28.97 -3.44 -3.28
CA PRO A 684 -28.73 -4.20 -4.51
C PRO A 684 -28.12 -3.34 -5.63
N VAL A 685 -27.31 -3.99 -6.47
CA VAL A 685 -26.75 -3.39 -7.69
C VAL A 685 -27.48 -3.95 -8.91
N SER A 686 -27.73 -3.10 -9.92
CA SER A 686 -28.36 -3.47 -11.20
C SER A 686 -27.54 -2.97 -12.39
N VAL A 687 -27.61 -3.64 -13.54
CA VAL A 687 -26.99 -3.23 -14.81
C VAL A 687 -27.97 -2.39 -15.62
N SER A 688 -27.53 -1.23 -16.10
CA SER A 688 -28.32 -0.41 -17.03
C SER A 688 -27.94 -0.59 -18.49
N ARG A 689 -26.66 -0.90 -18.78
CA ARG A 689 -26.16 -1.09 -20.14
C ARG A 689 -24.86 -1.91 -20.18
N PHE A 690 -24.69 -2.68 -21.25
CA PHE A 690 -23.41 -3.28 -21.67
C PHE A 690 -22.77 -2.40 -22.75
N TYR A 691 -21.44 -2.36 -22.82
CA TYR A 691 -20.77 -1.59 -23.86
C TYR A 691 -19.35 -2.00 -24.22
N THR A 692 -18.96 -1.66 -25.44
CA THR A 692 -17.60 -1.79 -25.99
C THR A 692 -16.91 -0.43 -26.08
N ILE A 693 -15.59 -0.40 -25.90
CA ILE A 693 -14.76 0.81 -25.84
C ILE A 693 -13.51 0.61 -26.72
N GLU A 694 -13.13 1.64 -27.47
CA GLU A 694 -11.82 1.74 -28.12
C GLU A 694 -11.09 3.01 -27.64
N LEU A 695 -9.88 2.83 -27.10
CA LEU A 695 -9.07 3.88 -26.48
C LEU A 695 -8.01 4.43 -27.44
N LYS A 696 -7.58 3.64 -28.42
CA LYS A 696 -6.43 3.96 -29.27
C LYS A 696 -6.83 4.77 -30.49
N ALA A 697 -6.16 5.91 -30.69
CA ALA A 697 -6.46 6.86 -31.77
C ALA A 697 -6.18 6.30 -33.17
N ASP A 698 -5.18 5.44 -33.29
CA ASP A 698 -4.71 4.80 -34.53
C ASP A 698 -5.54 3.58 -34.93
N ARG A 699 -6.42 3.08 -34.06
CA ARG A 699 -7.30 1.93 -34.33
C ARG A 699 -8.68 2.36 -34.80
N GLN A 700 -8.83 2.68 -36.07
CA GLN A 700 -10.13 3.07 -36.64
C GLN A 700 -10.77 1.94 -37.42
N TYR A 701 -11.96 1.50 -36.99
CA TYR A 701 -12.67 0.39 -37.60
C TYR A 701 -14.18 0.45 -37.32
N THR A 702 -14.94 -0.25 -38.15
CA THR A 702 -16.33 -0.65 -37.89
C THR A 702 -16.37 -2.11 -37.46
N GLY A 703 -17.33 -2.48 -36.62
CA GLY A 703 -17.46 -3.86 -36.15
C GLY A 703 -18.80 -4.10 -35.50
N ASP A 704 -18.98 -5.34 -35.05
CA ASP A 704 -20.11 -5.74 -34.22
C ASP A 704 -19.68 -6.77 -33.19
N VAL A 705 -20.51 -6.93 -32.16
CA VAL A 705 -20.47 -8.07 -31.24
C VAL A 705 -21.88 -8.60 -31.09
N LEU A 706 -22.01 -9.91 -30.87
CA LEU A 706 -23.29 -10.49 -30.43
C LEU A 706 -23.23 -10.74 -28.93
N ILE A 707 -24.31 -10.40 -28.24
CA ILE A 707 -24.47 -10.65 -26.82
C ILE A 707 -25.66 -11.56 -26.57
N ASP A 708 -25.53 -12.44 -25.58
CA ASP A 708 -26.57 -13.36 -25.13
C ASP A 708 -26.47 -13.55 -23.61
N GLU A 709 -27.58 -13.86 -22.97
CA GLU A 709 -27.73 -14.22 -21.55
C GLU A 709 -27.00 -13.29 -20.59
N VAL A 710 -27.55 -12.11 -20.32
CA VAL A 710 -27.06 -11.27 -19.21
C VAL A 710 -27.51 -11.91 -17.90
N TYR A 711 -26.58 -12.18 -16.99
CA TYR A 711 -26.85 -12.80 -15.69
C TYR A 711 -26.12 -12.08 -14.55
N ALA A 712 -26.54 -12.38 -13.32
CA ALA A 712 -25.84 -12.00 -12.10
C ALA A 712 -25.40 -13.24 -11.31
N GLN A 713 -24.20 -13.18 -10.72
CA GLN A 713 -23.81 -14.05 -9.62
C GLN A 713 -24.30 -13.42 -8.32
N VAL A 714 -25.26 -14.05 -7.65
CA VAL A 714 -25.86 -13.51 -6.43
C VAL A 714 -25.44 -14.37 -5.25
N ALA A 715 -24.84 -13.75 -4.24
CA ALA A 715 -24.59 -14.41 -2.97
C ALA A 715 -25.84 -14.32 -2.09
N PRO A 716 -26.09 -15.32 -1.21
CA PRO A 716 -27.12 -15.22 -0.19
C PRO A 716 -26.95 -13.92 0.62
N SER A 717 -28.03 -13.16 0.82
CA SER A 717 -27.96 -11.91 1.56
C SER A 717 -28.00 -12.14 3.07
N ILE A 718 -27.30 -11.29 3.80
CA ILE A 718 -27.45 -11.15 5.23
C ILE A 718 -27.45 -9.67 5.59
N GLU A 719 -28.39 -9.29 6.45
CA GLU A 719 -28.45 -7.96 7.02
C GLU A 719 -27.43 -7.89 8.17
N ALA A 720 -26.38 -7.10 7.97
CA ALA A 720 -25.42 -6.80 9.03
C ALA A 720 -25.89 -5.55 9.78
N PRO A 721 -25.76 -5.53 11.11
CA PRO A 721 -26.04 -4.32 11.86
C PRO A 721 -25.14 -3.18 11.38
N GLU A 722 -25.71 -1.98 11.23
CA GLU A 722 -24.91 -0.80 10.95
C GLU A 722 -23.95 -0.53 12.11
N PRO A 723 -22.66 -0.27 11.85
CA PRO A 723 -21.73 0.10 12.90
C PRO A 723 -22.14 1.43 13.53
N ASP A 724 -21.93 1.57 14.84
CA ASP A 724 -22.19 2.81 15.55
C ASP A 724 -21.44 3.98 14.91
N ALA A 725 -22.16 5.09 14.66
CA ALA A 725 -21.55 6.30 14.14
C ALA A 725 -20.51 6.86 15.12
N VAL A 726 -19.27 7.01 14.66
CA VAL A 726 -18.19 7.60 15.45
C VAL A 726 -18.40 9.11 15.54
N LYS A 727 -18.60 9.61 16.77
CA LYS A 727 -18.76 11.04 17.07
C LYS A 727 -17.42 11.60 17.56
N ASP A 728 -16.73 12.40 16.74
CA ASP A 728 -15.48 13.04 17.18
C ASP A 728 -15.76 14.30 18.00
N ARG A 729 -15.05 14.43 19.12
CA ARG A 729 -15.09 15.62 20.01
C ARG A 729 -14.62 16.92 19.35
N LEU A 730 -14.02 16.86 18.16
CA LEU A 730 -13.68 18.03 17.37
C LEU A 730 -14.95 18.84 17.03
N VAL A 731 -16.06 18.17 16.71
CA VAL A 731 -17.31 18.85 16.37
C VAL A 731 -18.08 19.19 17.64
N SER A 732 -18.42 20.47 17.79
CA SER A 732 -19.20 21.01 18.90
C SER A 732 -20.34 21.87 18.39
N GLY A 733 -21.41 21.93 19.18
CA GLY A 733 -22.52 22.85 18.97
C GLY A 733 -22.23 24.29 19.38
N GLU A 734 -21.36 24.47 20.38
CA GLU A 734 -20.89 25.77 20.83
C GLU A 734 -19.40 25.90 20.53
N LEU A 735 -19.03 27.01 19.91
CA LEU A 735 -17.65 27.44 19.85
C LEU A 735 -17.41 28.20 21.16
N ASP A 736 -16.59 27.65 22.06
CA ASP A 736 -16.26 28.31 23.33
C ASP A 736 -15.75 29.76 23.10
N ARG A 737 -15.52 30.51 24.19
CA ARG A 737 -14.75 31.79 24.14
C ARG A 737 -13.27 31.52 23.84
N ARG A 738 -13.00 30.93 22.67
CA ARG A 738 -11.67 30.68 22.11
C ARG A 738 -11.09 31.98 21.55
N ASP A 739 -9.77 32.06 21.47
CA ASP A 739 -9.04 33.30 21.17
C ASP A 739 -9.33 33.87 19.78
N TRP A 740 -9.46 33.01 18.77
CA TRP A 740 -9.73 33.42 17.39
C TRP A 740 -10.39 32.32 16.55
N ARG A 741 -10.86 32.68 15.35
CA ARG A 741 -11.67 31.79 14.49
C ARG A 741 -11.32 31.91 13.02
N PHE A 742 -11.44 30.82 12.27
CA PHE A 742 -11.38 30.82 10.80
C PHE A 742 -12.48 29.92 10.22
N ALA A 743 -12.91 30.21 9.00
CA ALA A 743 -13.97 29.45 8.33
C ALA A 743 -13.41 28.61 7.17
N VAL A 744 -14.07 27.50 6.87
CA VAL A 744 -13.77 26.63 5.73
C VAL A 744 -15.05 26.38 4.92
N MET A 745 -14.94 26.52 3.61
CA MET A 745 -15.97 26.13 2.63
C MET A 745 -15.35 25.32 1.51
N SER A 746 -16.12 24.48 0.82
CA SER A 746 -15.67 23.69 -0.33
C SER A 746 -16.85 23.25 -1.20
N ASP A 747 -16.58 22.82 -2.44
CA ASP A 747 -17.54 22.10 -3.29
C ASP A 747 -18.84 22.89 -3.55
N ALA A 748 -18.68 24.12 -4.08
CA ALA A 748 -19.81 24.88 -4.62
C ALA A 748 -20.11 24.50 -6.08
N GLN A 749 -19.05 24.26 -6.86
CA GLN A 749 -19.06 23.79 -8.26
C GLN A 749 -20.03 24.55 -9.18
N PHE A 750 -19.93 25.88 -9.24
CA PHE A 750 -20.71 26.66 -10.22
C PHE A 750 -19.96 26.87 -11.55
N VAL A 751 -20.71 27.26 -12.59
CA VAL A 751 -20.18 27.61 -13.92
C VAL A 751 -20.60 29.02 -14.34
N ALA A 752 -19.75 29.71 -15.10
CA ALA A 752 -19.97 31.08 -15.57
C ALA A 752 -20.99 31.18 -16.70
N ARG A 753 -21.26 30.09 -17.43
CA ARG A 753 -22.33 30.07 -18.45
C ARG A 753 -23.73 30.11 -17.85
N ASP A 754 -23.88 29.85 -16.55
CA ASP A 754 -25.14 29.93 -15.81
C ASP A 754 -24.96 30.71 -14.49
N PRO A 755 -24.70 32.03 -14.59
CA PRO A 755 -24.31 32.86 -13.45
C PRO A 755 -25.45 33.09 -12.45
N ASP A 756 -26.69 32.79 -12.83
CA ASP A 756 -27.89 32.91 -11.99
C ASP A 756 -28.36 31.56 -11.44
N SER A 757 -27.54 30.51 -11.58
CA SER A 757 -27.85 29.16 -11.14
C SER A 757 -28.07 29.06 -9.61
N PRO A 758 -28.82 28.04 -9.14
CA PRO A 758 -28.92 27.72 -7.73
C PRO A 758 -27.57 27.50 -7.03
N LEU A 759 -26.55 27.04 -7.76
CA LEU A 759 -25.20 26.83 -7.24
C LEU A 759 -24.49 28.16 -6.94
N VAL A 760 -24.61 29.15 -7.83
CA VAL A 760 -24.10 30.51 -7.57
C VAL A 760 -24.85 31.15 -6.40
N ALA A 761 -26.18 31.00 -6.33
CA ALA A 761 -26.98 31.49 -5.21
C ALA A 761 -26.55 30.85 -3.87
N GLY A 762 -26.31 29.54 -3.86
CA GLY A 762 -25.80 28.80 -2.70
C GLY A 762 -24.39 29.24 -2.28
N ALA A 763 -23.49 29.44 -3.24
CA ALA A 763 -22.14 29.96 -2.97
C ALA A 763 -22.18 31.36 -2.33
N ARG A 764 -22.99 32.27 -2.89
CA ARG A 764 -23.18 33.62 -2.34
C ARG A 764 -23.79 33.59 -0.94
N ARG A 765 -24.81 32.75 -0.71
CA ARG A 765 -25.39 32.53 0.63
C ARG A 765 -24.31 32.10 1.63
N THR A 766 -23.50 31.10 1.28
CA THR A 766 -22.41 30.61 2.11
C THR A 766 -21.44 31.72 2.49
N LEU A 767 -20.97 32.50 1.52
CA LEU A 767 -20.03 33.60 1.75
C LEU A 767 -20.61 34.68 2.67
N ARG A 768 -21.90 35.03 2.50
CA ARG A 768 -22.59 35.98 3.38
C ARG A 768 -22.72 35.47 4.81
N GLU A 769 -23.11 34.21 4.98
CA GLU A 769 -23.22 33.57 6.30
C GLU A 769 -21.85 33.51 7.00
N ILE A 770 -20.79 33.14 6.27
CA ILE A 770 -19.41 33.12 6.76
C ILE A 770 -18.99 34.52 7.22
N LYS A 771 -19.16 35.54 6.36
CA LYS A 771 -18.79 36.92 6.68
C LYS A 771 -19.55 37.43 7.91
N ALA A 772 -20.84 37.15 8.00
CA ALA A 772 -21.67 37.52 9.14
C ALA A 772 -21.24 36.85 10.46
N ALA A 773 -20.65 35.64 10.38
CA ALA A 773 -20.14 34.93 11.55
C ALA A 773 -18.79 35.45 12.07
N GLY A 774 -18.13 36.36 11.34
CA GLY A 774 -16.93 37.08 11.76
C GLY A 774 -15.68 36.23 12.02
N PRO A 775 -15.27 35.30 11.12
CA PRO A 775 -13.94 34.69 11.19
C PRO A 775 -12.85 35.71 10.85
N GLU A 776 -11.59 35.43 11.22
CA GLU A 776 -10.45 36.27 10.84
C GLU A 776 -9.99 36.04 9.38
N PHE A 777 -10.24 34.85 8.85
CA PHE A 777 -10.07 34.53 7.42
C PHE A 777 -10.94 33.33 7.01
N LEU A 778 -11.11 33.17 5.70
CA LEU A 778 -11.76 32.05 5.05
C LEU A 778 -10.74 31.16 4.32
N VAL A 779 -10.91 29.85 4.36
CA VAL A 779 -10.25 28.92 3.44
C VAL A 779 -11.28 28.28 2.53
N ILE A 780 -11.06 28.36 1.22
CA ILE A 780 -11.83 27.67 0.20
C ILE A 780 -11.04 26.40 -0.13
N ALA A 781 -11.51 25.26 0.38
CA ALA A 781 -10.84 23.96 0.24
C ALA A 781 -11.26 23.25 -1.06
N GLY A 782 -11.08 23.94 -2.20
CA GLY A 782 -11.31 23.43 -3.55
C GLY A 782 -12.76 23.39 -4.02
N ASP A 783 -12.90 23.15 -5.32
CA ASP A 783 -14.14 22.95 -6.06
C ASP A 783 -15.15 24.11 -5.91
N LEU A 784 -14.66 25.35 -5.99
CA LEU A 784 -15.56 26.50 -6.04
C LEU A 784 -16.22 26.61 -7.42
N VAL A 785 -15.43 26.37 -8.48
CA VAL A 785 -15.89 26.29 -9.86
C VAL A 785 -16.07 24.83 -10.29
N ASP A 786 -16.73 24.58 -11.42
CA ASP A 786 -16.97 23.22 -11.91
C ASP A 786 -16.07 22.79 -13.08
N GLU A 787 -15.62 23.70 -13.95
CA GLU A 787 -15.01 23.33 -15.24
C GLU A 787 -13.63 23.90 -15.52
N ALA A 788 -13.02 24.60 -14.56
CA ALA A 788 -11.70 25.22 -14.69
C ALA A 788 -11.55 26.20 -15.88
N SER A 789 -12.66 26.70 -16.44
CA SER A 789 -12.58 27.67 -17.53
C SER A 789 -12.13 29.03 -16.98
N GLU A 790 -11.48 29.84 -17.83
CA GLU A 790 -11.12 31.20 -17.42
C GLU A 790 -12.36 31.97 -16.97
N ALA A 791 -13.46 31.88 -17.71
CA ALA A 791 -14.73 32.53 -17.38
C ALA A 791 -15.26 32.15 -15.99
N ASP A 792 -15.14 30.88 -15.58
CA ASP A 792 -15.52 30.43 -14.23
C ASP A 792 -14.66 31.11 -13.17
N PHE A 793 -13.34 31.18 -13.37
CA PHE A 793 -12.45 31.88 -12.45
C PHE A 793 -12.72 33.39 -12.40
N GLN A 794 -13.13 33.99 -13.52
CA GLN A 794 -13.55 35.39 -13.54
C GLN A 794 -14.83 35.59 -12.72
N LEU A 795 -15.83 34.72 -12.88
CA LEU A 795 -17.05 34.76 -12.08
C LEU A 795 -16.75 34.53 -10.60
N ALA A 796 -15.93 33.53 -10.27
CA ALA A 796 -15.52 33.24 -8.90
C ALA A 796 -14.86 34.43 -8.23
N LYS A 797 -13.92 35.10 -8.93
CA LYS A 797 -13.28 36.31 -8.40
C LYS A 797 -14.30 37.44 -8.15
N ARG A 798 -15.24 37.66 -9.08
CA ARG A 798 -16.32 38.66 -8.90
C ARG A 798 -17.19 38.35 -7.68
N ILE A 799 -17.65 37.10 -7.54
CA ILE A 799 -18.46 36.67 -6.39
C ILE A 799 -17.71 36.90 -5.08
N LEU A 800 -16.44 36.50 -5.00
CA LEU A 800 -15.62 36.69 -3.80
C LEU A 800 -15.43 38.18 -3.47
N ASP A 801 -15.17 39.02 -4.48
CA ASP A 801 -15.00 40.46 -4.28
C ASP A 801 -16.30 41.14 -3.83
N GLU A 802 -17.44 40.77 -4.42
CA GLU A 802 -18.75 41.33 -4.07
C GLU A 802 -19.20 40.91 -2.66
N GLU A 803 -19.10 39.64 -2.32
CA GLU A 803 -19.63 39.13 -1.05
C GLU A 803 -18.68 39.42 0.13
N LEU A 804 -17.36 39.23 -0.07
CA LEU A 804 -16.38 39.47 0.98
C LEU A 804 -15.99 40.95 1.08
N GLY A 805 -16.01 41.70 -0.03
CA GLY A 805 -15.78 43.14 -0.05
C GLY A 805 -14.38 43.54 0.41
N GLY A 806 -13.39 42.64 0.31
CA GLY A 806 -12.04 42.82 0.87
C GLY A 806 -11.98 42.84 2.41
N ALA A 807 -13.10 42.78 3.11
CA ALA A 807 -13.16 42.85 4.57
C ALA A 807 -12.75 41.54 5.25
N LEU A 808 -12.90 40.40 4.56
CA LEU A 808 -12.51 39.09 5.04
C LEU A 808 -11.43 38.50 4.11
N PRO A 809 -10.17 38.34 4.58
CA PRO A 809 -9.13 37.65 3.83
C PRO A 809 -9.53 36.20 3.51
N TYR A 810 -9.11 35.69 2.35
CA TYR A 810 -9.32 34.29 1.99
C TYR A 810 -8.07 33.62 1.41
N TYR A 811 -7.98 32.31 1.62
CA TYR A 811 -7.01 31.43 0.98
C TYR A 811 -7.77 30.41 0.12
N TYR A 812 -7.39 30.28 -1.14
CA TYR A 812 -8.06 29.38 -2.06
C TYR A 812 -7.12 28.23 -2.43
N VAL A 813 -7.49 27.01 -2.02
CA VAL A 813 -6.82 25.75 -2.35
C VAL A 813 -7.49 25.17 -3.59
N PRO A 814 -6.74 24.78 -4.64
CA PRO A 814 -7.34 24.16 -5.82
C PRO A 814 -7.77 22.72 -5.54
N GLY A 815 -8.98 22.38 -5.98
CA GLY A 815 -9.54 21.04 -6.09
C GLY A 815 -9.51 20.53 -7.54
N ASN A 816 -10.06 19.35 -7.78
CA ASN A 816 -10.03 18.76 -9.13
C ASN A 816 -10.91 19.53 -10.11
N HIS A 817 -11.92 20.26 -9.64
CA HIS A 817 -12.73 21.09 -10.53
C HIS A 817 -12.06 22.41 -10.95
N GLU A 818 -10.95 22.77 -10.29
CA GLU A 818 -10.07 23.85 -10.74
C GLU A 818 -9.08 23.42 -11.83
N VAL A 819 -9.08 22.12 -12.20
CA VAL A 819 -8.34 21.60 -13.36
C VAL A 819 -9.23 20.94 -14.40
N MET A 820 -10.10 19.96 -14.08
CA MET A 820 -10.99 19.24 -15.04
C MET A 820 -10.36 18.85 -16.39
N GLY A 821 -9.05 18.59 -16.43
CA GLY A 821 -8.30 18.31 -17.66
C GLY A 821 -7.78 19.55 -18.41
N ALA A 822 -8.12 20.77 -17.96
CA ALA A 822 -7.47 22.03 -18.30
C ALA A 822 -6.20 22.27 -17.47
N SER A 823 -5.46 23.33 -17.81
CA SER A 823 -4.23 23.71 -17.12
C SER A 823 -4.52 24.46 -15.83
N ILE A 824 -3.85 24.07 -14.74
CA ILE A 824 -3.84 24.81 -13.46
C ILE A 824 -3.32 26.25 -13.62
N ALA A 825 -2.68 26.60 -14.74
CA ALA A 825 -2.28 27.96 -15.05
C ALA A 825 -3.44 28.97 -15.03
N ASN A 826 -4.66 28.54 -15.38
CA ASN A 826 -5.85 29.40 -15.33
C ASN A 826 -6.16 29.84 -13.90
N PHE A 827 -6.12 28.90 -12.96
CA PHE A 827 -6.22 29.18 -11.53
C PHE A 827 -5.10 30.11 -11.08
N LYS A 828 -3.84 29.78 -11.42
CA LYS A 828 -2.66 30.57 -11.01
C LYS A 828 -2.71 32.00 -11.50
N ALA A 829 -3.14 32.21 -12.74
CA ALA A 829 -3.27 33.55 -13.33
C ALA A 829 -4.25 34.45 -12.56
N ARG A 830 -5.28 33.86 -11.92
CA ARG A 830 -6.32 34.62 -11.23
C ARG A 830 -6.13 34.69 -9.71
N PHE A 831 -5.67 33.61 -9.09
CA PHE A 831 -5.62 33.47 -7.63
C PHE A 831 -4.19 33.33 -7.06
N GLY A 832 -3.18 33.16 -7.91
CA GLY A 832 -1.77 33.04 -7.50
C GLY A 832 -1.36 31.60 -7.17
N ASP A 833 -0.42 31.44 -6.24
CA ASP A 833 0.16 30.13 -5.90
C ASP A 833 -0.89 29.12 -5.45
N THR A 834 -0.71 27.86 -5.88
CA THR A 834 -1.61 26.72 -5.64
C THR A 834 -1.40 26.02 -4.30
N HIS A 835 -0.29 26.32 -3.62
CA HIS A 835 0.05 25.84 -2.29
C HIS A 835 0.70 26.98 -1.51
N ARG A 836 0.50 27.05 -0.19
CA ARG A 836 0.96 28.18 0.63
C ARG A 836 1.39 27.72 2.02
N THR A 837 2.26 28.51 2.64
CA THR A 837 2.56 28.40 4.07
C THR A 837 2.42 29.77 4.71
N PHE A 838 1.68 29.88 5.81
CA PHE A 838 1.51 31.13 6.54
C PHE A 838 1.25 30.85 8.02
N ASP A 839 1.64 31.80 8.87
CA ASP A 839 1.44 31.70 10.31
C ASP A 839 0.35 32.68 10.75
N HIS A 840 -0.54 32.25 11.62
CA HIS A 840 -1.57 33.08 12.22
C HIS A 840 -1.70 32.76 13.71
N LYS A 841 -1.41 33.75 14.57
CA LYS A 841 -1.52 33.67 16.04
C LYS A 841 -0.94 32.38 16.64
N GLY A 842 0.30 32.06 16.26
CA GLY A 842 1.03 30.88 16.76
C GLY A 842 0.60 29.53 16.14
N THR A 843 -0.21 29.55 15.08
CA THR A 843 -0.56 28.36 14.30
C THR A 843 0.01 28.48 12.89
N ARG A 844 0.76 27.47 12.45
CA ARG A 844 1.24 27.37 11.07
C ARG A 844 0.22 26.65 10.20
N PHE A 845 -0.16 27.28 9.09
CA PHE A 845 -1.02 26.71 8.07
C PHE A 845 -0.19 26.33 6.86
N VAL A 846 -0.43 25.14 6.32
CA VAL A 846 0.09 24.70 5.03
C VAL A 846 -1.07 24.25 4.17
N THR A 847 -1.15 24.78 2.94
CA THR A 847 -2.10 24.32 1.93
C THR A 847 -1.38 23.58 0.82
N LEU A 848 -1.95 22.46 0.34
CA LEU A 848 -1.39 21.66 -0.75
C LEU A 848 -2.31 21.60 -1.96
N ASP A 849 -1.69 21.52 -3.14
CA ASP A 849 -2.38 21.31 -4.41
C ASP A 849 -2.57 19.81 -4.64
N THR A 850 -3.80 19.34 -4.41
CA THR A 850 -4.22 17.96 -4.69
C THR A 850 -5.25 17.90 -5.81
N SER A 851 -5.27 18.90 -6.70
CA SER A 851 -6.22 18.99 -7.81
C SER A 851 -6.16 17.79 -8.77
N LEU A 852 -5.03 17.08 -8.83
CA LEU A 852 -4.86 15.84 -9.61
C LEU A 852 -5.05 14.55 -8.79
N GLY A 853 -5.68 14.64 -7.61
CA GLY A 853 -5.99 13.50 -6.74
C GLY A 853 -4.78 12.91 -5.99
N THR A 854 -3.59 13.51 -6.15
CA THR A 854 -2.35 13.16 -5.46
C THR A 854 -1.60 14.44 -5.08
N ILE A 855 -0.75 14.38 -4.06
CA ILE A 855 0.11 15.50 -3.67
C ILE A 855 1.22 15.66 -4.71
N ARG A 856 1.90 14.58 -5.14
CA ARG A 856 2.95 14.71 -6.16
C ARG A 856 2.42 15.21 -7.50
N GLY A 857 1.13 14.97 -7.81
CA GLY A 857 0.47 15.50 -9.00
C GLY A 857 0.52 17.04 -9.10
N GLY A 858 0.36 17.75 -7.97
CA GLY A 858 0.51 19.22 -7.93
C GLY A 858 1.96 19.71 -7.92
N GLY A 859 2.94 18.79 -7.90
CA GLY A 859 4.38 19.06 -7.84
C GLY A 859 5.06 18.25 -6.73
N PHE A 860 6.30 17.80 -6.94
CA PHE A 860 7.04 17.13 -5.87
C PHE A 860 7.56 18.12 -4.81
N ASP A 861 7.82 19.37 -5.19
CA ASP A 861 8.40 20.36 -4.30
C ASP A 861 7.48 20.71 -3.12
N GLN A 862 6.15 20.55 -3.26
CA GLN A 862 5.22 20.74 -2.14
C GLN A 862 5.34 19.65 -1.06
N ILE A 863 5.74 18.42 -1.41
CA ILE A 863 6.04 17.37 -0.41
C ILE A 863 7.27 17.78 0.41
N GLU A 864 8.32 18.26 -0.27
CA GLU A 864 9.51 18.76 0.41
C GLU A 864 9.19 20.01 1.26
N ARG A 865 8.33 20.90 0.77
CA ARG A 865 7.86 22.08 1.53
C ARG A 865 7.07 21.65 2.77
N LEU A 866 6.20 20.64 2.67
CA LEU A 866 5.49 20.11 3.83
C LEU A 866 6.47 19.59 4.89
N ARG A 867 7.46 18.79 4.47
CA ARG A 867 8.51 18.29 5.38
C ARG A 867 9.25 19.43 6.06
N ARG A 868 9.73 20.41 5.28
CA ARG A 868 10.42 21.60 5.80
C ARG A 868 9.54 22.40 6.75
N ALA A 869 8.27 22.64 6.41
CA ALA A 869 7.33 23.40 7.23
C ALA A 869 7.09 22.74 8.59
N LEU A 870 6.98 21.41 8.64
CA LEU A 870 6.87 20.64 9.88
C LEU A 870 8.16 20.72 10.73
N ASP A 871 9.33 20.63 10.10
CA ASP A 871 10.61 20.73 10.81
C ASP A 871 10.87 22.12 11.36
N GLU A 872 10.56 23.17 10.60
CA GLU A 872 10.63 24.55 11.04
C GLU A 872 9.63 24.81 12.17
N ALA A 873 8.37 24.39 12.01
CA ALA A 873 7.36 24.51 13.06
C ALA A 873 7.75 23.73 14.32
N ALA A 874 8.48 22.62 14.20
CA ALA A 874 8.93 21.86 15.35
C ALA A 874 9.99 22.63 16.17
N ARG A 875 10.86 23.39 15.50
CA ARG A 875 11.96 24.15 16.10
C ARG A 875 11.53 25.54 16.59
N ASP A 876 10.53 26.15 15.96
CA ASP A 876 10.06 27.49 16.30
C ASP A 876 9.12 27.48 17.51
N ASP A 877 9.57 28.00 18.65
CA ASP A 877 8.78 28.04 19.89
C ASP A 877 7.54 28.95 19.84
N SER A 878 7.51 29.91 18.92
CA SER A 878 6.35 30.80 18.68
C SER A 878 5.19 30.06 18.03
N ILE A 879 5.47 28.93 17.37
CA ILE A 879 4.45 28.05 16.79
C ILE A 879 4.05 26.99 17.81
N GLY A 880 2.78 27.02 18.21
CA GLY A 880 2.15 26.05 19.11
C GLY A 880 1.34 24.97 18.40
N SER A 881 0.93 25.22 17.16
CA SER A 881 0.04 24.34 16.38
C SER A 881 0.35 24.35 14.89
N PHE A 882 -0.06 23.29 14.19
CA PHE A 882 0.07 23.10 12.75
C PHE A 882 -1.25 22.63 12.12
N VAL A 883 -1.66 23.21 11.00
CA VAL A 883 -2.84 22.80 10.22
C VAL A 883 -2.44 22.53 8.79
N LEU A 884 -2.76 21.32 8.31
CA LEU A 884 -2.66 20.97 6.90
C LEU A 884 -4.05 21.06 6.25
N ILE A 885 -4.13 21.73 5.10
CA ILE A 885 -5.36 21.83 4.30
C ILE A 885 -5.10 21.41 2.86
N GLU A 886 -5.89 20.47 2.35
CA GLU A 886 -5.84 20.05 0.95
C GLU A 886 -7.24 19.63 0.48
N HIS A 887 -7.51 19.64 -0.81
CA HIS A 887 -8.85 19.30 -1.30
C HIS A 887 -9.18 17.80 -1.12
N HIS A 888 -8.31 16.89 -1.61
CA HIS A 888 -8.53 15.44 -1.47
C HIS A 888 -8.01 14.92 -0.12
N PRO A 889 -8.87 14.38 0.77
CA PRO A 889 -8.42 13.89 2.06
C PRO A 889 -7.66 12.55 1.96
N PRO A 890 -6.78 12.23 2.93
CA PRO A 890 -6.15 10.91 3.03
C PRO A 890 -7.16 9.76 3.18
N ARG A 891 -8.33 10.04 3.77
CA ARG A 891 -9.41 9.08 4.01
C ARG A 891 -10.74 9.64 3.52
N ASP A 892 -11.50 8.77 2.85
CA ASP A 892 -12.90 8.99 2.52
C ASP A 892 -13.74 8.15 3.51
N PRO A 893 -14.65 8.76 4.28
CA PRO A 893 -15.48 8.04 5.26
C PRO A 893 -16.57 7.17 4.60
N THR A 894 -16.93 7.42 3.33
CA THR A 894 -17.98 6.67 2.64
C THR A 894 -17.57 5.22 2.36
N PRO A 895 -18.52 4.30 2.12
CA PRO A 895 -18.20 2.92 1.72
C PRO A 895 -17.42 2.83 0.40
N GLY A 896 -17.66 3.76 -0.54
CA GLY A 896 -17.06 3.75 -1.87
C GLY A 896 -15.58 4.14 -1.90
N LYS A 897 -15.08 4.88 -0.91
CA LYS A 897 -13.68 5.32 -0.79
C LYS A 897 -13.11 6.01 -2.04
N GLY A 898 -13.98 6.60 -2.87
CA GLY A 898 -13.64 7.16 -4.18
C GLY A 898 -13.11 8.58 -4.14
N SER A 899 -13.29 9.28 -3.02
CA SER A 899 -12.97 10.70 -2.85
C SER A 899 -11.81 10.93 -1.88
N ARG A 900 -10.78 10.09 -1.95
CA ARG A 900 -9.55 10.19 -1.14
C ARG A 900 -8.32 10.33 -2.02
N LEU A 901 -7.17 10.70 -1.45
CA LEU A 901 -5.88 10.65 -2.15
C LEU A 901 -5.70 9.30 -2.85
N GLY A 902 -5.44 9.36 -4.16
CA GLY A 902 -5.29 8.20 -5.03
C GLY A 902 -4.03 7.39 -4.72
N ASP A 903 -2.94 8.08 -4.37
CA ASP A 903 -1.74 7.44 -3.85
C ASP A 903 -1.88 7.15 -2.35
N ARG A 904 -1.95 5.86 -2.01
CA ARG A 904 -2.16 5.41 -0.63
C ARG A 904 -0.92 5.56 0.25
N LYS A 905 0.28 5.58 -0.33
CA LYS A 905 1.52 5.86 0.41
C LYS A 905 1.64 7.34 0.74
N GLU A 906 1.16 8.25 -0.12
CA GLU A 906 1.05 9.69 0.20
C GLU A 906 0.09 9.92 1.38
N ALA A 907 -1.08 9.24 1.37
CA ALA A 907 -2.01 9.29 2.50
C ALA A 907 -1.36 8.80 3.81
N ALA A 908 -0.63 7.68 3.78
CA ALA A 908 0.12 7.19 4.95
C ALA A 908 1.22 8.15 5.39
N LEU A 909 1.88 8.83 4.46
CA LEU A 909 2.92 9.83 4.74
C LEU A 909 2.34 11.03 5.48
N VAL A 910 1.21 11.59 5.02
CA VAL A 910 0.53 12.71 5.69
C VAL A 910 0.08 12.32 7.10
N GLU A 911 -0.58 11.17 7.24
CA GLU A 911 -1.04 10.68 8.55
C GLU A 911 0.11 10.50 9.54
N ARG A 912 1.20 9.87 9.09
CA ARG A 912 2.38 9.64 9.91
C ARG A 912 3.09 10.94 10.29
N TRP A 913 3.31 11.85 9.33
CA TRP A 913 4.04 13.09 9.59
C TRP A 913 3.31 14.02 10.56
N LEU A 914 1.98 14.11 10.48
CA LEU A 914 1.20 14.90 11.42
C LEU A 914 1.18 14.26 12.82
N ALA A 915 1.03 12.93 12.91
CA ALA A 915 1.10 12.21 14.17
C ALA A 915 2.48 12.33 14.84
N ASP A 916 3.56 12.05 14.09
CA ASP A 916 4.94 12.16 14.57
C ASP A 916 5.30 13.58 15.01
N PHE A 917 4.84 14.59 14.27
CA PHE A 917 5.00 15.99 14.68
C PHE A 917 4.34 16.24 16.03
N GLN A 918 3.08 15.82 16.21
CA GLN A 918 2.36 15.99 17.48
C GLN A 918 3.05 15.21 18.62
N HIS A 919 3.38 13.93 18.42
CA HIS A 919 3.96 13.08 19.45
C HIS A 919 5.35 13.58 19.89
N ARG A 920 6.20 13.97 18.95
CA ARG A 920 7.58 14.42 19.24
C ARG A 920 7.63 15.82 19.83
N THR A 921 6.74 16.71 19.40
CA THR A 921 6.80 18.14 19.79
C THR A 921 5.79 18.53 20.88
N GLY A 922 4.76 17.71 21.10
CA GLY A 922 3.62 18.05 21.96
C GLY A 922 2.75 19.20 21.44
N LYS A 923 3.04 19.73 20.25
CA LYS A 923 2.29 20.82 19.60
C LYS A 923 0.99 20.29 19.02
N GLY A 924 0.03 21.19 18.78
CA GLY A 924 -1.20 20.84 18.08
C GLY A 924 -0.93 20.46 16.63
N ALA A 925 -1.62 19.45 16.10
CA ALA A 925 -1.68 19.16 14.68
C ALA A 925 -3.15 18.99 14.27
N ALA A 926 -3.52 19.33 13.04
CA ALA A 926 -4.84 19.05 12.48
C ALA A 926 -4.80 18.94 10.95
N PHE A 927 -5.77 18.21 10.42
CA PHE A 927 -6.01 18.09 8.98
C PHE A 927 -7.42 18.58 8.63
N VAL A 928 -7.56 19.31 7.52
CA VAL A 928 -8.84 19.70 6.93
C VAL A 928 -8.84 19.41 5.43
N GLY A 929 -9.89 18.75 4.92
CA GLY A 929 -10.09 18.58 3.49
C GLY A 929 -11.54 18.73 3.04
N GLY A 930 -11.79 18.56 1.74
CA GLY A 930 -13.11 18.67 1.09
C GLY A 930 -13.43 17.44 0.23
N HIS A 931 -13.96 17.66 -0.97
CA HIS A 931 -14.07 16.68 -2.08
C HIS A 931 -15.09 15.54 -1.91
N VAL A 932 -15.20 14.95 -0.71
CA VAL A 932 -16.10 13.82 -0.45
C VAL A 932 -17.57 14.25 -0.55
N GLY A 933 -17.86 15.51 -0.24
CA GLY A 933 -19.20 16.06 -0.20
C GLY A 933 -20.07 15.58 0.96
N THR A 934 -19.42 15.24 2.08
CA THR A 934 -20.07 14.93 3.36
C THR A 934 -19.31 15.57 4.52
N PHE A 935 -20.02 16.10 5.50
CA PHE A 935 -19.42 16.61 6.73
C PHE A 935 -19.03 15.46 7.64
N HIS A 936 -17.73 15.29 7.88
CA HIS A 936 -17.23 14.19 8.71
C HIS A 936 -16.01 14.62 9.54
N ALA A 937 -15.94 14.15 10.79
CA ALA A 937 -14.78 14.34 11.64
C ALA A 937 -14.31 13.00 12.21
N SER A 938 -13.00 12.85 12.33
CA SER A 938 -12.34 11.65 12.87
C SER A 938 -11.01 12.02 13.51
N ARG A 939 -10.33 11.02 14.09
CA ARG A 939 -8.94 11.13 14.53
C ARG A 939 -8.10 9.99 14.01
N VAL A 940 -6.85 10.31 13.69
CA VAL A 940 -5.81 9.36 13.32
C VAL A 940 -4.63 9.59 14.26
N ASP A 941 -4.33 8.60 15.11
CA ASP A 941 -3.23 8.66 16.08
C ASP A 941 -3.23 9.95 16.94
N GLY A 942 -4.42 10.37 17.39
CA GLY A 942 -4.66 11.56 18.20
C GLY A 942 -4.90 12.85 17.40
N VAL A 943 -4.47 12.92 16.13
CA VAL A 943 -4.61 14.11 15.29
C VAL A 943 -6.05 14.22 14.77
N PRO A 944 -6.75 15.35 14.95
CA PRO A 944 -8.07 15.60 14.38
C PRO A 944 -8.04 15.77 12.86
N TYR A 945 -8.95 15.10 12.17
CA TYR A 945 -9.21 15.18 10.73
C TYR A 945 -10.64 15.63 10.51
N LEU A 946 -10.85 16.66 9.70
CA LEU A 946 -12.17 17.10 9.27
C LEU A 946 -12.28 17.10 7.75
N VAL A 947 -13.35 16.49 7.25
CA VAL A 947 -13.81 16.64 5.86
C VAL A 947 -14.97 17.62 5.88
N ASN A 948 -14.80 18.75 5.21
CA ASN A 948 -15.84 19.73 4.97
C ASN A 948 -16.77 19.19 3.87
N GLY A 949 -18.08 19.29 4.10
CA GLY A 949 -19.08 18.90 3.10
C GLY A 949 -19.33 20.00 2.07
N ASN A 950 -20.37 19.81 1.25
CA ASN A 950 -20.63 20.73 0.14
C ASN A 950 -21.19 22.07 0.61
N SER A 951 -20.74 23.15 -0.04
CA SER A 951 -21.26 24.50 0.24
C SER A 951 -22.48 24.84 -0.60
N ALA A 952 -22.59 24.28 -1.82
CA ALA A 952 -23.75 24.51 -2.68
C ALA A 952 -24.19 23.26 -3.45
N LYS A 953 -23.25 22.47 -3.96
CA LYS A 953 -23.52 21.22 -4.68
C LYS A 953 -24.33 20.25 -3.82
N THR A 954 -25.20 19.46 -4.45
CA THR A 954 -25.92 18.37 -3.77
C THR A 954 -24.96 17.45 -2.99
N PRO A 955 -25.20 17.19 -1.70
CA PRO A 955 -24.35 16.33 -0.86
C PRO A 955 -24.26 14.88 -1.35
N ALA A 956 -23.20 14.19 -0.97
CA ALA A 956 -22.89 12.83 -1.43
C ALA A 956 -23.50 11.70 -0.56
N THR A 957 -23.97 12.02 0.65
CA THR A 957 -24.53 11.05 1.61
C THR A 957 -25.91 11.49 2.09
N GLU A 958 -26.57 10.65 2.89
CA GLU A 958 -27.82 11.01 3.56
C GLU A 958 -27.62 12.09 4.64
N PRO A 959 -28.65 12.91 4.96
CA PRO A 959 -28.53 14.01 5.92
C PRO A 959 -27.99 13.61 7.29
N GLY A 960 -28.41 12.48 7.84
CA GLY A 960 -27.95 11.97 9.14
C GLY A 960 -26.49 11.53 9.17
N GLN A 961 -25.86 11.35 8.00
CA GLN A 961 -24.46 10.94 7.85
C GLN A 961 -23.53 12.10 7.45
N GLY A 962 -24.02 13.35 7.50
CA GLY A 962 -23.27 14.54 7.06
C GLY A 962 -23.65 15.06 5.67
N GLY A 963 -24.72 14.53 5.10
CA GLY A 963 -25.22 14.88 3.77
C GLY A 963 -26.11 16.11 3.72
N PHE A 964 -25.57 17.28 4.01
CA PHE A 964 -26.25 18.57 3.92
C PHE A 964 -25.32 19.63 3.32
N THR A 965 -25.87 20.75 2.85
CA THR A 965 -25.06 21.88 2.40
C THR A 965 -24.76 22.86 3.54
N GLY A 966 -23.57 23.46 3.54
CA GLY A 966 -23.14 24.37 4.60
C GLY A 966 -21.64 24.64 4.59
N TRP A 967 -21.09 24.98 5.76
CA TRP A 967 -19.68 25.32 5.92
C TRP A 967 -19.20 25.03 7.35
N THR A 968 -17.91 25.09 7.62
CA THR A 968 -17.36 24.80 8.96
C THR A 968 -16.67 26.03 9.55
N MET A 969 -17.00 26.37 10.80
CA MET A 969 -16.27 27.34 11.59
C MET A 969 -15.30 26.62 12.52
N PHE A 970 -14.05 27.04 12.55
CA PHE A 970 -13.05 26.57 13.49
C PHE A 970 -12.75 27.66 14.53
N ALA A 971 -12.58 27.23 15.77
CA ALA A 971 -12.17 28.07 16.88
C ALA A 971 -10.88 27.51 17.51
N VAL A 972 -9.92 28.39 17.75
CA VAL A 972 -8.53 28.05 18.02
C VAL A 972 -8.05 28.70 19.31
N ASP A 973 -7.37 27.92 20.14
CA ASP A 973 -6.62 28.38 21.31
C ASP A 973 -5.11 28.14 21.14
N PRO A 974 -4.27 28.98 21.76
CA PRO A 974 -2.84 28.75 21.83
C PRO A 974 -2.54 27.51 22.69
N VAL A 975 -1.58 26.69 22.24
CA VAL A 975 -1.08 25.55 23.02
C VAL A 975 -0.06 26.05 24.03
N SER A 976 -0.35 25.90 25.33
CA SER A 976 0.55 26.34 26.39
C SER A 976 1.80 25.45 26.49
N ARG A 977 2.89 25.96 27.09
CA ARG A 977 4.10 25.15 27.34
C ARG A 977 3.81 23.91 28.19
N LEU A 978 2.88 24.00 29.13
CA LEU A 978 2.48 22.88 30.00
C LEU A 978 1.73 21.81 29.20
N ASP A 979 0.83 22.21 28.31
CA ASP A 979 0.12 21.27 27.42
C ASP A 979 1.10 20.53 26.50
N ARG A 980 2.10 21.25 25.95
CA ARG A 980 3.16 20.63 25.14
C ARG A 980 3.95 19.60 25.92
N LEU A 981 4.33 19.91 27.15
CA LEU A 981 5.08 18.98 28.00
C LEU A 981 4.24 17.74 28.35
N ALA A 982 2.97 17.93 28.71
CA ALA A 982 2.05 16.85 29.01
C ALA A 982 1.83 15.92 27.80
N ALA A 983 1.64 16.51 26.62
CA ALA A 983 1.48 15.76 25.37
C ALA A 983 2.74 14.97 24.98
N LYS A 984 3.95 15.48 25.26
CA LYS A 984 5.20 14.73 25.04
C LYS A 984 5.36 13.55 26.00
N MET A 985 4.90 13.69 27.26
CA MET A 985 4.97 12.60 28.24
C MET A 985 3.99 11.47 27.94
N LEU A 986 2.86 11.78 27.30
CA LEU A 986 1.81 10.83 26.92
C LEU A 986 1.39 11.06 25.46
N PRO A 987 2.23 10.70 24.47
CA PRO A 987 2.02 11.03 23.06
C PRO A 987 0.68 10.50 22.50
N PHE A 988 0.21 9.37 23.02
CA PHE A 988 -1.04 8.74 22.61
C PHE A 988 -2.27 9.24 23.38
N ALA A 989 -2.16 10.20 24.30
CA ALA A 989 -3.30 10.76 25.03
C ALA A 989 -4.11 11.81 24.23
N GLY A 990 -3.97 11.83 22.90
CA GLY A 990 -4.79 12.62 21.98
C GLY A 990 -4.41 14.10 21.85
N GLY A 991 -3.20 14.48 22.29
CA GLY A 991 -2.64 15.83 22.13
C GLY A 991 -3.36 16.95 22.91
N PRO A 992 -2.90 18.20 22.76
CA PRO A 992 -3.54 19.36 23.40
C PRO A 992 -4.95 19.61 22.84
N ARG A 993 -5.85 20.18 23.65
CA ARG A 993 -7.22 20.58 23.22
C ARG A 993 -7.27 22.03 22.75
N TRP A 994 -6.78 22.25 21.54
CA TRP A 994 -6.55 23.59 21.00
C TRP A 994 -7.51 23.97 19.86
N LEU A 995 -8.20 23.00 19.25
CA LEU A 995 -9.05 23.18 18.08
C LEU A 995 -10.45 22.62 18.31
N THR A 996 -11.47 23.40 17.96
CA THR A 996 -12.88 22.99 17.92
C THR A 996 -13.49 23.39 16.59
N ALA A 997 -14.32 22.54 16.01
CA ALA A 997 -15.06 22.79 14.78
C ALA A 997 -16.57 22.86 15.07
N GLN A 998 -17.27 23.73 14.37
CA GLN A 998 -18.72 23.78 14.32
C GLN A 998 -19.12 23.73 12.85
N THR A 999 -19.66 22.59 12.44
CA THR A 999 -20.27 22.38 11.12
C THR A 999 -21.64 23.06 11.10
N ARG A 1000 -21.84 23.94 10.12
CA ARG A 1000 -22.98 24.85 10.05
C ARG A 1000 -23.78 24.55 8.79
N PRO A 1001 -24.88 23.80 8.88
CA PRO A 1001 -25.78 23.63 7.75
C PRO A 1001 -26.42 24.97 7.39
N HIS A 1002 -26.79 25.15 6.13
CA HIS A 1002 -27.76 26.17 5.77
C HIS A 1002 -29.12 25.84 6.40
N VAL A 1003 -29.71 26.82 7.07
CA VAL A 1003 -30.99 26.66 7.77
C VAL A 1003 -32.06 27.51 7.07
N ASP A 1004 -33.00 26.87 6.38
CA ASP A 1004 -34.19 27.55 5.84
C ASP A 1004 -35.28 27.64 6.92
N ALA A 1005 -35.43 26.57 7.69
CA ALA A 1005 -36.23 26.55 8.92
C ALA A 1005 -35.64 25.58 9.95
N LEU A 1006 -35.87 25.85 11.22
CA LEU A 1006 -35.56 24.95 12.33
C LEU A 1006 -36.86 24.64 13.07
N THR A 1007 -37.12 23.36 13.29
CA THR A 1007 -38.30 22.85 14.03
C THR A 1007 -37.82 22.09 15.26
N LEU A 1008 -38.39 22.40 16.42
CA LEU A 1008 -38.17 21.69 17.68
C LEU A 1008 -39.47 20.99 18.09
N THR A 1009 -39.40 19.68 18.27
CA THR A 1009 -40.51 18.86 18.75
C THR A 1009 -40.21 18.38 20.16
N ALA A 1010 -41.00 18.84 21.13
CA ALA A 1010 -40.92 18.46 22.53
C ALA A 1010 -42.32 18.31 23.12
N PRO A 1011 -42.53 17.50 24.17
CA PRO A 1011 -43.84 17.36 24.80
C PRO A 1011 -44.27 18.67 25.48
N ALA A 1012 -45.56 19.03 25.38
CA ALA A 1012 -46.08 20.17 26.13
C ALA A 1012 -46.11 19.88 27.65
N GLU A 1013 -46.34 18.62 28.03
CA GLU A 1013 -46.42 18.19 29.42
C GLU A 1013 -45.80 16.79 29.64
N LEU A 1014 -45.26 16.55 30.83
CA LEU A 1014 -44.68 15.27 31.25
C LEU A 1014 -45.04 14.96 32.71
N ALA A 1015 -45.43 13.73 33.01
CA ALA A 1015 -45.62 13.29 34.40
C ALA A 1015 -44.27 13.10 35.10
N ARG A 1016 -44.20 13.35 36.41
CA ARG A 1016 -43.00 13.06 37.21
C ARG A 1016 -42.51 11.62 36.99
N GLY A 1017 -41.22 11.47 36.67
CA GLY A 1017 -40.59 10.18 36.40
C GLY A 1017 -40.77 9.68 34.96
N ALA A 1018 -41.63 10.30 34.16
CA ALA A 1018 -41.76 9.97 32.74
C ALA A 1018 -40.64 10.59 31.91
N SER A 1019 -40.35 9.96 30.77
CA SER A 1019 -39.45 10.48 29.75
C SER A 1019 -40.16 10.54 28.39
N ALA A 1020 -39.82 11.53 27.58
CA ALA A 1020 -40.26 11.63 26.19
C ALA A 1020 -39.08 11.91 25.26
N ALA A 1021 -39.23 11.55 23.99
CA ALA A 1021 -38.28 11.93 22.95
C ALA A 1021 -38.44 13.42 22.62
N VAL A 1022 -37.31 14.09 22.41
CA VAL A 1022 -37.22 15.43 21.85
C VAL A 1022 -36.35 15.34 20.62
N SER A 1023 -36.81 15.95 19.53
CA SER A 1023 -36.07 16.02 18.28
C SER A 1023 -36.07 17.43 17.74
N ALA A 1024 -34.99 17.80 17.06
CA ALA A 1024 -34.92 19.02 16.29
C ALA A 1024 -34.47 18.70 14.86
N VAL A 1025 -35.04 19.39 13.88
CA VAL A 1025 -34.81 19.14 12.45
C VAL A 1025 -34.67 20.46 11.72
N VAL A 1026 -33.63 20.56 10.89
CA VAL A 1026 -33.39 21.65 9.95
C VAL A 1026 -34.02 21.29 8.61
N THR A 1027 -34.85 22.19 8.08
CA THR A 1027 -35.29 22.13 6.68
C THR A 1027 -34.28 22.87 5.82
N GLN A 1028 -33.84 22.23 4.74
CA GLN A 1028 -32.88 22.79 3.77
C GLN A 1028 -33.21 22.31 2.36
N GLY A 1029 -33.65 23.20 1.46
CA GLY A 1029 -33.90 22.85 0.05
C GLY A 1029 -34.84 21.64 -0.11
N GLY A 1030 -35.84 21.52 0.76
CA GLY A 1030 -36.77 20.37 0.82
C GLY A 1030 -36.27 19.15 1.61
N ARG A 1031 -34.99 19.09 1.98
CA ARG A 1031 -34.41 18.02 2.82
C ARG A 1031 -34.68 18.27 4.30
N GLN A 1032 -34.79 17.19 5.06
CA GLN A 1032 -34.88 17.18 6.52
C GLN A 1032 -33.54 16.72 7.10
N VAL A 1033 -32.78 17.64 7.68
CA VAL A 1033 -31.46 17.39 8.29
C VAL A 1033 -31.65 17.28 9.80
N PRO A 1034 -31.36 16.14 10.44
CA PRO A 1034 -31.43 16.03 11.89
C PRO A 1034 -30.49 17.05 12.54
N ALA A 1035 -30.99 17.80 13.53
CA ALA A 1035 -30.14 18.62 14.39
C ALA A 1035 -29.43 17.70 15.41
N ALA A 1036 -28.50 16.90 14.91
CA ALA A 1036 -27.61 16.04 15.66
C ALA A 1036 -26.26 15.95 14.93
N TYR A 1037 -25.23 15.40 15.60
CA TYR A 1037 -23.94 15.12 14.97
C TYR A 1037 -24.13 14.43 13.59
N PRO A 1038 -23.43 14.87 12.53
CA PRO A 1038 -22.29 15.77 12.55
C PRO A 1038 -22.65 17.26 12.48
N VAL A 1039 -23.91 17.69 12.60
CA VAL A 1039 -24.28 19.12 12.72
C VAL A 1039 -23.79 19.68 14.07
N GLY A 1040 -23.22 20.88 14.06
CA GLY A 1040 -22.93 21.65 15.28
C GLY A 1040 -24.21 22.19 15.90
N VAL A 1041 -24.75 21.48 16.90
CA VAL A 1041 -26.02 21.80 17.57
C VAL A 1041 -25.81 22.19 19.02
N ALA A 1042 -26.20 23.41 19.39
CA ALA A 1042 -26.18 23.87 20.78
C ALA A 1042 -27.54 23.63 21.44
N TRP A 1043 -27.55 22.87 22.52
CA TRP A 1043 -28.73 22.69 23.36
C TRP A 1043 -28.55 23.47 24.66
N SER A 1044 -29.53 24.29 25.00
CA SER A 1044 -29.54 25.05 26.24
C SER A 1044 -30.88 24.95 26.96
N GLY A 1045 -30.91 25.24 28.25
CA GLY A 1045 -32.10 25.14 29.08
C GLY A 1045 -32.22 26.30 30.05
N GLY A 1046 -33.45 26.62 30.44
CA GLY A 1046 -33.71 27.55 31.53
C GLY A 1046 -33.13 27.02 32.86
N ARG A 1047 -33.10 27.85 33.91
CA ARG A 1047 -32.52 27.52 35.23
C ARG A 1047 -33.06 26.23 35.89
N THR A 1048 -34.21 25.75 35.43
CA THR A 1048 -34.90 24.56 35.93
C THR A 1048 -34.65 23.31 35.09
N LEU A 1049 -33.95 23.41 33.95
CA LEU A 1049 -33.63 22.30 33.07
C LEU A 1049 -32.13 21.98 33.13
N HIS A 1050 -31.79 20.73 33.34
CA HIS A 1050 -30.41 20.25 33.17
C HIS A 1050 -30.22 19.74 31.74
N ILE A 1051 -29.15 20.15 31.08
CA ILE A 1051 -28.71 19.59 29.79
C ILE A 1051 -27.51 18.69 30.04
N GLY A 1052 -27.56 17.44 29.60
CA GLY A 1052 -26.48 16.47 29.72
C GLY A 1052 -26.84 15.27 30.60
N ASP A 1053 -25.82 14.66 31.22
CA ASP A 1053 -25.97 13.41 31.97
C ASP A 1053 -26.95 13.56 33.14
N PRO A 1054 -28.05 12.78 33.16
CA PRO A 1054 -29.03 12.77 34.25
C PRO A 1054 -28.45 12.63 35.65
N ARG A 1055 -27.30 11.95 35.80
CA ARG A 1055 -26.62 11.73 37.07
C ARG A 1055 -26.02 13.01 37.65
N THR A 1056 -25.75 14.01 36.83
CA THR A 1056 -25.17 15.29 37.25
C THR A 1056 -26.23 16.37 37.55
N ALA A 1057 -27.51 16.04 37.34
CA ALA A 1057 -28.62 16.95 37.59
C ALA A 1057 -28.83 17.21 39.09
N ARG A 1058 -28.73 18.48 39.49
CA ARG A 1058 -29.05 18.98 40.84
C ARG A 1058 -30.53 18.81 41.21
N GLY A 1059 -30.84 18.76 42.51
CA GLY A 1059 -32.18 18.51 43.04
C GLY A 1059 -33.23 19.59 42.75
N HIS A 1060 -32.82 20.78 42.27
CA HIS A 1060 -33.74 21.83 41.87
C HIS A 1060 -34.17 21.77 40.39
N HIS A 1061 -33.57 20.89 39.58
CA HIS A 1061 -33.99 20.73 38.19
C HIS A 1061 -35.35 20.03 38.11
N VAL A 1062 -36.26 20.63 37.34
CA VAL A 1062 -37.61 20.16 37.02
C VAL A 1062 -37.55 19.00 36.03
N ALA A 1063 -36.66 19.09 35.04
CA ALA A 1063 -36.43 18.05 34.05
C ALA A 1063 -34.93 17.96 33.68
N VAL A 1064 -34.58 16.90 32.97
CA VAL A 1064 -33.24 16.67 32.43
C VAL A 1064 -33.36 16.28 30.96
N PHE A 1065 -32.71 17.00 30.07
CA PHE A 1065 -32.58 16.63 28.67
C PHE A 1065 -31.18 16.10 28.41
N ASP A 1066 -31.09 14.90 27.84
CA ASP A 1066 -29.83 14.32 27.38
C ASP A 1066 -29.76 14.40 25.84
N PRO A 1067 -28.94 15.30 25.28
CA PRO A 1067 -28.77 15.42 23.84
C PRO A 1067 -28.20 14.16 23.16
N ALA A 1068 -27.49 13.30 23.91
CA ALA A 1068 -26.91 12.09 23.34
C ALA A 1068 -27.98 11.05 22.99
N THR A 1069 -29.05 10.98 23.80
CA THR A 1069 -30.17 10.07 23.62
C THR A 1069 -31.43 10.74 23.07
N GLY A 1070 -31.47 12.07 23.02
CA GLY A 1070 -32.66 12.84 22.65
C GLY A 1070 -33.80 12.69 23.65
N ARG A 1071 -33.52 12.31 24.91
CA ARG A 1071 -34.55 12.05 25.93
C ARG A 1071 -34.66 13.18 26.93
N LEU A 1072 -35.87 13.69 27.12
CA LEU A 1072 -36.24 14.60 28.20
C LEU A 1072 -36.95 13.82 29.30
N THR A 1073 -36.42 13.86 30.53
CA THR A 1073 -36.93 13.14 31.70
C THR A 1073 -37.39 14.11 32.78
N ALA A 1074 -38.65 13.98 33.20
CA ALA A 1074 -39.25 14.78 34.25
C ALA A 1074 -38.82 14.30 35.65
N ARG A 1075 -38.41 15.22 36.52
CA ARG A 1075 -37.93 14.89 37.88
C ARG A 1075 -38.86 15.38 38.99
N ARG A 1076 -39.40 16.58 38.85
CA ARG A 1076 -40.28 17.20 39.86
C ARG A 1076 -41.23 18.21 39.23
N PRO A 1077 -42.37 18.52 39.88
CA PRO A 1077 -43.33 19.47 39.35
C PRO A 1077 -42.72 20.85 39.09
N GLY A 1078 -43.12 21.48 38.00
CA GLY A 1078 -42.64 22.81 37.59
C GLY A 1078 -42.59 22.97 36.09
N THR A 1079 -41.96 24.05 35.62
CA THR A 1079 -41.79 24.32 34.19
C THR A 1079 -40.32 24.29 33.81
N ALA A 1080 -40.00 23.65 32.69
CA ALA A 1080 -38.67 23.61 32.08
C ALA A 1080 -38.73 24.16 30.65
N THR A 1081 -37.83 25.07 30.31
CA THR A 1081 -37.68 25.60 28.94
C THR A 1081 -36.44 24.98 28.32
N LEU A 1082 -36.61 24.38 27.14
CA LEU A 1082 -35.55 23.78 26.33
C LEU A 1082 -35.37 24.61 25.06
N SER A 1083 -34.13 24.92 24.71
CA SER A 1083 -33.77 25.67 23.51
C SER A 1083 -32.74 24.89 22.68
N VAL A 1084 -32.87 24.97 21.37
CA VAL A 1084 -31.93 24.41 20.38
C VAL A 1084 -31.49 25.51 19.44
N SER A 1085 -30.18 25.58 19.16
CA SER A 1085 -29.60 26.51 18.19
C SER A 1085 -28.76 25.76 17.16
N VAL A 1086 -28.98 26.07 15.88
CA VAL A 1086 -28.23 25.53 14.74
C VAL A 1086 -27.90 26.69 13.80
N SER A 1087 -26.61 26.85 13.48
CA SER A 1087 -26.11 27.91 12.59
C SER A 1087 -26.59 29.34 12.97
N GLY A 1088 -26.88 29.60 14.25
CA GLY A 1088 -27.38 30.89 14.74
C GLY A 1088 -28.91 31.05 14.72
N VAL A 1089 -29.65 30.07 14.23
CA VAL A 1089 -31.13 30.02 14.31
C VAL A 1089 -31.52 29.23 15.55
N SER A 1090 -32.38 29.80 16.40
CA SER A 1090 -32.81 29.15 17.64
C SER A 1090 -34.33 28.88 17.70
N ARG A 1091 -34.72 27.83 18.43
CA ARG A 1091 -36.11 27.48 18.75
C ARG A 1091 -36.22 27.05 20.20
N GLU A 1092 -37.34 27.37 20.82
CA GLU A 1092 -37.62 27.04 22.22
C GLU A 1092 -38.92 26.28 22.38
N ALA A 1093 -38.95 25.37 23.35
CA ALA A 1093 -40.14 24.67 23.80
C ALA A 1093 -40.24 24.73 25.32
N THR A 1094 -41.45 24.92 25.83
CA THR A 1094 -41.73 24.93 27.26
C THR A 1094 -42.48 23.65 27.64
N VAL A 1095 -41.96 22.95 28.64
CA VAL A 1095 -42.49 21.67 29.12
C VAL A 1095 -42.95 21.81 30.56
N LYS A 1096 -44.20 21.47 30.82
CA LYS A 1096 -44.78 21.45 32.17
C LYS A 1096 -44.67 20.06 32.77
N VAL A 1097 -43.97 19.93 33.90
CA VAL A 1097 -43.91 18.69 34.67
C VAL A 1097 -45.00 18.69 35.73
N ARG A 1098 -45.82 17.64 35.72
CA ARG A 1098 -46.91 17.41 36.68
C ARG A 1098 -46.51 16.43 37.77
#